data_AF-A0A2J6SMT2-F1
#
_entry.id   AF-A0A2J6SMT2-F1
#
_cell.length_a   1.000
_cell.length_b   1.000
_cell.length_c   1.000
_cell.angle_alpha   90.00
_cell.angle_beta   90.00
_cell.angle_gamma   90.00
#
_symmetry.space_group_name_H-M   'P 1'
#
loop_
_entity.id
_entity.type
_entity.pdbx_description
1 polymer ?
#
loop_
_entity_poly.entity_id
_entity_poly.type
_entity_poly.pdbx_seq_one_letter_code
_entity_poly.pdbx_strand_id
1 'polypeptide(L)'
;MGSSPPATKKLDHLLPNPPKHNLVSHFILGEIIDHISLIEDDFPGVDVPLFKDHLWAIRNKNVKPEGHLRGFLNVFKGTQVFKDAFDELDDGMKVQLKTFIAGGSEEVVWAAGGKGDAFHLPPSPAVKHHFREVAKVVEEKLGNLCHHKRHANGANGTNDIAIRQVKKVQEQFEKAQEQVKKVQERVQEQVGKVQERAEKVQEQVETIQDQVETVQKTVHETVDEIFHHGHYDHAVNESASKEDVVDEFAVKPPVTNGHHVEKVKDGLEKLFHHENHSSGTNGNANNGYIVDEFAVQPPVTIGHVEKPISSIASFPHIFEDQAQTKAMEVYGNKEFQNWGQTVRNTPLWTFIPKTILGLQNLVKWAKLHDLRVRCGGYRHSWCSTFSQDKHILVSLLNLEEVTKLPDAMSIEAEYIDPENELKTIKLGGPTGVKPQPGKALVTVGVSVTNEQFRRWAVVNDQWTLPVDVILVEVTVGGVNGPICHGAGRQHQTVNDYVRAVEYVDANGEHRTISDPEHLKAAAGHFGLLGIVTHLTFELDKMSYAVMQPVKPDIGLAIPPLALEDIPIALRKTFTEKQYKDALTDFEKRASDDYYSEWFWFPRSQQAWVNSWNTTDDKTNVVEYPSPFLTWCQWVEGWLGYVITTNPIFQEFPGRWQAEILATFSMVNLPPFEFSSYKQEQLETIVTSLPNALHFRRGIQNMRVRDMEFQIPIPGKKDDPSKPDYSVVQKAWWDIINLTYEDDECPMRLTMELRIMGDSKLIMAPQNGNRHGTASIEVLSIPDAVTDDEWEPFMQRVADLWLGYKDENGELLNVRPHWAKEWEKITMRGKPALQHLKEDAYKDAIPKFKATLADIGAVQGWDLNDLQKRFSNELWDYVIYS
;
A
#
# COMPACT_ATOMS: atom_id res chain seq x y z
N MET A 1 -3.51 -35.09 6.18
CA MET A 1 -3.43 -35.91 4.94
C MET A 1 -2.45 -35.20 4.03
N GLY A 2 -1.70 -35.92 3.18
CA GLY A 2 -0.57 -35.29 2.48
C GLY A 2 -1.01 -34.17 1.55
N SER A 3 -0.52 -32.95 1.80
CA SER A 3 -0.31 -31.99 0.71
C SER A 3 0.69 -32.61 -0.26
N SER A 4 0.41 -32.53 -1.56
CA SER A 4 1.47 -32.66 -2.55
C SER A 4 2.47 -31.54 -2.26
N PRO A 5 3.80 -31.78 -2.30
CA PRO A 5 4.75 -30.67 -2.24
C PRO A 5 4.41 -29.67 -3.37
N PRO A 6 4.54 -28.36 -3.13
CA PRO A 6 4.25 -27.35 -4.14
C PRO A 6 5.04 -27.65 -5.41
N ALA A 7 4.43 -27.40 -6.57
CA ALA A 7 5.05 -27.68 -7.86
C ALA A 7 6.36 -26.88 -7.97
N THR A 8 7.48 -27.59 -8.04
CA THR A 8 8.81 -27.00 -8.22
C THR A 8 8.86 -26.22 -9.53
N LYS A 9 9.40 -25.00 -9.52
CA LYS A 9 9.31 -24.08 -10.66
C LYS A 9 10.27 -24.50 -11.78
N LYS A 10 10.01 -24.06 -13.02
CA LYS A 10 10.81 -24.50 -14.18
C LYS A 10 12.31 -24.22 -14.02
N LEU A 11 12.67 -23.05 -13.48
CA LEU A 11 14.07 -22.67 -13.28
C LEU A 11 14.76 -23.42 -12.13
N ASP A 12 14.04 -23.83 -11.08
CA ASP A 12 14.62 -24.60 -9.96
C ASP A 12 15.21 -25.94 -10.44
N HIS A 13 14.64 -26.53 -11.49
CA HIS A 13 15.16 -27.75 -12.12
C HIS A 13 16.36 -27.53 -13.04
N LEU A 14 16.62 -26.29 -13.44
CA LEU A 14 17.68 -25.92 -14.39
C LEU A 14 18.91 -25.30 -13.70
N LEU A 15 18.71 -24.71 -12.52
CA LEU A 15 19.73 -24.03 -11.74
C LEU A 15 20.36 -24.97 -10.69
N PRO A 16 21.66 -24.85 -10.41
CA PRO A 16 22.27 -25.53 -9.27
C PRO A 16 21.81 -24.89 -7.95
N ASN A 17 21.71 -25.69 -6.88
CA ASN A 17 21.47 -25.14 -5.54
C ASN A 17 22.59 -24.13 -5.19
N PRO A 18 22.26 -22.88 -4.82
CA PRO A 18 23.27 -21.86 -4.54
C PRO A 18 24.07 -22.22 -3.27
N PRO A 19 25.40 -22.01 -3.27
CA PRO A 19 26.18 -22.09 -2.03
C PRO A 19 25.65 -21.10 -1.00
N LYS A 20 25.54 -21.49 0.28
CA LYS A 20 24.98 -20.62 1.34
C LYS A 20 25.65 -19.25 1.51
N HIS A 21 26.90 -19.07 1.03
CA HIS A 21 27.60 -17.78 1.03
C HIS A 21 27.25 -16.88 -0.17
N ASN A 22 26.58 -17.41 -1.19
CA ASN A 22 26.10 -16.70 -2.37
C ASN A 22 24.64 -16.24 -2.26
N LEU A 23 23.95 -16.52 -1.15
CA LEU A 23 22.57 -16.08 -0.88
C LEU A 23 22.50 -14.58 -0.54
N VAL A 24 23.04 -13.73 -1.41
CA VAL A 24 23.21 -12.31 -1.17
C VAL A 24 23.21 -11.54 -2.49
N SER A 25 22.66 -10.33 -2.48
CA SER A 25 22.28 -9.56 -3.67
C SER A 25 23.30 -9.57 -4.82
N HIS A 26 24.58 -9.34 -4.53
CA HIS A 26 25.61 -9.31 -5.58
C HIS A 26 25.72 -10.62 -6.38
N PHE A 27 25.52 -11.78 -5.75
CA PHE A 27 25.60 -13.08 -6.40
C PHE A 27 24.27 -13.51 -7.00
N ILE A 28 23.14 -13.24 -6.33
CA ILE A 28 21.81 -13.57 -6.86
C ILE A 28 21.50 -12.75 -8.12
N LEU A 29 21.82 -11.46 -8.15
CA LEU A 29 21.75 -10.66 -9.37
C LEU A 29 22.64 -11.21 -10.50
N GLY A 30 23.81 -11.77 -10.15
CA GLY A 30 24.66 -12.49 -11.11
C GLY A 30 23.96 -13.73 -11.67
N GLU A 31 23.41 -14.58 -10.79
CA GLU A 31 22.67 -15.79 -11.15
C GLU A 31 21.49 -15.48 -12.09
N ILE A 32 20.71 -14.42 -11.80
CA ILE A 32 19.62 -13.95 -12.66
C ILE A 32 20.16 -13.55 -14.04
N ILE A 33 21.18 -12.69 -14.10
CA ILE A 33 21.73 -12.17 -15.37
C ILE A 33 22.29 -13.28 -16.24
N ASP A 34 22.99 -14.25 -15.64
CA ASP A 34 23.65 -15.35 -16.34
C ASP A 34 22.64 -16.39 -16.87
N HIS A 35 21.48 -16.55 -16.22
CA HIS A 35 20.57 -17.68 -16.49
C HIS A 35 19.14 -17.34 -16.90
N ILE A 36 18.66 -16.10 -16.78
CA ILE A 36 17.26 -15.74 -17.13
C ILE A 36 16.89 -16.04 -18.60
N SER A 37 17.87 -15.99 -19.52
CA SER A 37 17.67 -16.34 -20.93
C SER A 37 17.30 -17.82 -21.17
N LEU A 38 17.38 -18.69 -20.16
CA LEU A 38 16.93 -20.10 -20.25
C LEU A 38 15.40 -20.26 -20.42
N ILE A 39 14.62 -19.21 -20.13
CA ILE A 39 13.15 -19.20 -20.26
C ILE A 39 12.64 -18.03 -21.15
N GLU A 40 13.54 -17.31 -21.83
CA GLU A 40 13.22 -16.13 -22.63
C GLU A 40 12.22 -16.43 -23.77
N ASP A 41 12.39 -17.58 -24.44
CA ASP A 41 11.49 -18.05 -25.51
C ASP A 41 10.05 -18.33 -25.03
N ASP A 42 9.85 -18.63 -23.73
CA ASP A 42 8.51 -18.87 -23.16
C ASP A 42 7.77 -17.55 -22.87
N PHE A 43 8.49 -16.43 -22.73
CA PHE A 43 7.95 -15.14 -22.27
C PHE A 43 8.26 -13.97 -23.24
N PRO A 44 7.87 -14.05 -24.53
CA PRO A 44 8.22 -13.07 -25.57
C PRO A 44 7.64 -11.66 -25.38
N GLY A 45 6.84 -11.43 -24.33
CA GLY A 45 6.38 -10.10 -23.93
C GLY A 45 7.32 -9.38 -22.96
N VAL A 46 8.34 -10.06 -22.43
CA VAL A 46 9.33 -9.52 -21.48
C VAL A 46 10.62 -9.23 -22.25
N ASP A 47 11.14 -8.01 -22.13
CA ASP A 47 12.45 -7.66 -22.72
C ASP A 47 13.57 -8.17 -21.81
N VAL A 48 13.91 -9.46 -21.94
CA VAL A 48 14.94 -10.13 -21.14
C VAL A 48 16.35 -9.54 -21.36
N PRO A 49 16.78 -9.17 -22.58
CA PRO A 49 18.04 -8.46 -22.78
C PRO A 49 18.10 -7.14 -21.99
N LEU A 50 17.07 -6.29 -22.09
CA LEU A 50 17.00 -5.05 -21.33
C LEU A 50 16.95 -5.31 -19.81
N PHE A 51 16.27 -6.37 -19.37
CA PHE A 51 16.21 -6.72 -17.95
C PHE A 51 17.59 -7.09 -17.41
N LYS A 52 18.38 -7.86 -18.17
CA LYS A 52 19.77 -8.20 -17.82
C LYS A 52 20.66 -6.96 -17.70
N ASP A 53 20.60 -6.05 -18.68
CA ASP A 53 21.35 -4.79 -18.65
C ASP A 53 20.95 -3.93 -17.44
N HIS A 54 19.66 -3.91 -17.09
CA HIS A 54 19.15 -3.17 -15.94
C HIS A 54 19.60 -3.75 -14.60
N LEU A 55 19.49 -5.07 -14.42
CA LEU A 55 20.01 -5.77 -13.24
C LEU A 55 21.53 -5.65 -13.13
N TRP A 56 22.24 -5.59 -14.25
CA TRP A 56 23.69 -5.33 -14.27
C TRP A 56 24.03 -3.92 -13.77
N ALA A 57 23.26 -2.90 -14.15
CA ALA A 57 23.44 -1.54 -13.62
C ALA A 57 23.19 -1.47 -12.10
N ILE A 58 22.15 -2.14 -11.60
CA ILE A 58 21.82 -2.24 -10.17
C ILE A 58 22.94 -2.97 -9.41
N ARG A 59 23.38 -4.14 -9.90
CA ARG A 59 24.46 -4.96 -9.30
C ARG A 59 25.78 -4.18 -9.17
N ASN A 60 26.05 -3.28 -10.12
CA ASN A 60 27.24 -2.41 -10.13
C ASN A 60 27.00 -1.04 -9.47
N LYS A 61 25.88 -0.87 -8.75
CA LYS A 61 25.54 0.36 -8.00
C LYS A 61 25.44 1.64 -8.86
N ASN A 62 25.16 1.49 -10.14
CA ASN A 62 25.09 2.57 -11.13
C ASN A 62 23.64 2.81 -11.57
N VAL A 63 22.76 3.15 -10.62
CA VAL A 63 21.33 3.34 -10.88
C VAL A 63 20.76 4.48 -10.02
N LYS A 64 19.78 5.21 -10.55
CA LYS A 64 18.98 6.24 -9.86
C LYS A 64 17.51 5.82 -9.82
N PRO A 65 16.69 6.25 -8.84
CA PRO A 65 15.28 5.84 -8.70
C PRO A 65 14.44 5.95 -9.97
N GLU A 66 14.43 7.11 -10.63
CA GLU A 66 13.67 7.27 -11.88
C GLU A 66 14.15 6.36 -13.01
N GLY A 67 15.47 6.21 -13.17
CA GLY A 67 16.04 5.30 -14.17
C GLY A 67 15.72 3.84 -13.86
N HIS A 68 15.65 3.50 -12.57
CA HIS A 68 15.22 2.21 -12.08
C HIS A 68 13.76 1.91 -12.47
N LEU A 69 12.86 2.83 -12.12
CA LEU A 69 11.44 2.72 -12.43
C LEU A 69 11.19 2.64 -13.94
N ARG A 70 11.81 3.52 -14.74
CA ARG A 70 11.74 3.51 -16.22
C ARG A 70 12.29 2.22 -16.82
N GLY A 71 13.33 1.63 -16.21
CA GLY A 71 13.90 0.35 -16.63
C GLY A 71 12.88 -0.79 -16.53
N PHE A 72 12.34 -1.03 -15.33
CA PHE A 72 11.33 -2.06 -15.11
C PHE A 72 10.06 -1.84 -15.95
N LEU A 73 9.58 -0.60 -16.08
CA LEU A 73 8.45 -0.29 -16.98
C LEU A 73 8.74 -0.71 -18.43
N ASN A 74 9.95 -0.45 -18.93
CA ASN A 74 10.33 -0.83 -20.29
C ASN A 74 10.53 -2.34 -20.47
N VAL A 75 10.97 -3.07 -19.44
CA VAL A 75 11.06 -4.54 -19.45
C VAL A 75 9.68 -5.18 -19.59
N PHE A 76 8.68 -4.70 -18.84
CA PHE A 76 7.38 -5.34 -18.73
C PHE A 76 6.29 -4.80 -19.68
N LYS A 77 6.49 -3.64 -20.34
CA LYS A 77 5.49 -3.01 -21.24
C LYS A 77 4.95 -3.89 -22.37
N GLY A 78 5.71 -4.90 -22.80
CA GLY A 78 5.31 -5.85 -23.84
C GLY A 78 4.35 -6.93 -23.34
N THR A 79 4.28 -7.18 -22.04
CA THR A 79 3.51 -8.27 -21.43
C THR A 79 2.01 -8.00 -21.44
N GLN A 80 1.20 -9.06 -21.40
CA GLN A 80 -0.26 -8.93 -21.33
C GLN A 80 -0.70 -8.30 -19.99
N VAL A 81 -0.09 -8.73 -18.88
CA VAL A 81 -0.36 -8.18 -17.53
C VAL A 81 -0.14 -6.67 -17.48
N PHE A 82 0.96 -6.16 -18.04
CA PHE A 82 1.16 -4.71 -18.14
C PHE A 82 0.07 -4.04 -18.97
N LYS A 83 -0.31 -4.60 -20.13
CA LYS A 83 -1.32 -4.00 -21.01
C LYS A 83 -2.69 -3.94 -20.34
N ASP A 84 -3.11 -5.02 -19.70
CA ASP A 84 -4.38 -5.09 -18.98
C ASP A 84 -4.40 -4.06 -17.82
N ALA A 85 -3.36 -4.06 -16.98
CA ALA A 85 -3.22 -3.12 -15.87
C ALA A 85 -3.04 -1.65 -16.32
N PHE A 86 -2.50 -1.42 -17.54
CA PHE A 86 -2.38 -0.11 -18.16
C PHE A 86 -3.72 0.36 -18.73
N ASP A 87 -4.53 -0.54 -19.29
CA ASP A 87 -5.83 -0.22 -19.86
C ASP A 87 -6.89 0.13 -18.80
N GLU A 88 -6.72 -0.30 -17.56
CA GLU A 88 -7.53 0.13 -16.40
C GLU A 88 -7.25 1.57 -15.93
N LEU A 89 -6.12 2.17 -16.34
CA LEU A 89 -5.76 3.55 -15.99
C LEU A 89 -6.64 4.58 -16.72
N ASP A 90 -6.80 5.77 -16.12
CA ASP A 90 -7.45 6.88 -16.83
C ASP A 90 -6.54 7.47 -17.92
N ASP A 91 -7.15 8.13 -18.92
CA ASP A 91 -6.44 8.65 -20.09
C ASP A 91 -5.31 9.63 -19.73
N GLY A 92 -5.45 10.42 -18.66
CA GLY A 92 -4.40 11.32 -18.18
C GLY A 92 -3.20 10.55 -17.64
N MET A 93 -3.45 9.57 -16.77
CA MET A 93 -2.42 8.68 -16.22
C MET A 93 -1.71 7.88 -17.31
N LYS A 94 -2.46 7.37 -18.30
CA LYS A 94 -1.92 6.67 -19.47
C LYS A 94 -0.94 7.52 -20.26
N VAL A 95 -1.25 8.80 -20.46
CA VAL A 95 -0.36 9.74 -21.17
C VAL A 95 0.86 10.10 -20.30
N GLN A 96 0.67 10.39 -19.01
CA GLN A 96 1.76 10.65 -18.06
C GLN A 96 2.77 9.50 -18.03
N LEU A 97 2.28 8.26 -17.85
CA LEU A 97 3.11 7.07 -17.79
C LEU A 97 3.83 6.79 -19.11
N LYS A 98 3.17 6.98 -20.27
CA LYS A 98 3.83 6.90 -21.59
C LYS A 98 4.96 7.92 -21.74
N THR A 99 4.72 9.17 -21.33
CA THR A 99 5.72 10.25 -21.36
C THR A 99 6.92 9.96 -20.45
N PHE A 100 6.67 9.41 -19.25
CA PHE A 100 7.72 8.98 -18.34
C PHE A 100 8.53 7.81 -18.91
N ILE A 101 7.88 6.78 -19.45
CA ILE A 101 8.54 5.66 -20.14
C ILE A 101 9.41 6.14 -21.31
N ALA A 102 8.99 7.19 -22.01
CA ALA A 102 9.70 7.80 -23.15
C ALA A 102 10.85 8.75 -22.76
N GLY A 103 11.12 8.99 -21.47
CA GLY A 103 12.24 9.83 -21.03
C GLY A 103 11.88 11.26 -20.62
N GLY A 104 10.60 11.65 -20.58
CA GLY A 104 10.19 13.01 -20.16
C GLY A 104 10.58 13.35 -18.72
N SER A 105 10.91 14.62 -18.45
CA SER A 105 11.14 15.15 -17.10
C SER A 105 9.83 15.32 -16.32
N GLU A 106 9.92 15.68 -15.04
CA GLU A 106 8.77 16.01 -14.18
C GLU A 106 7.79 16.98 -14.87
N GLU A 107 8.30 18.09 -15.42
CA GLU A 107 7.49 19.13 -16.06
C GLU A 107 6.78 18.60 -17.32
N VAL A 108 7.47 17.77 -18.11
CA VAL A 108 6.94 17.21 -19.36
C VAL A 108 5.91 16.12 -19.06
N VAL A 109 6.12 15.29 -18.03
CA VAL A 109 5.14 14.30 -17.57
C VAL A 109 3.87 15.01 -17.12
N TRP A 110 3.97 16.05 -16.27
CA TRP A 110 2.80 16.78 -15.81
C TRP A 110 2.04 17.48 -16.93
N ALA A 111 2.74 18.20 -17.82
CA ALA A 111 2.13 18.85 -18.97
C ALA A 111 1.40 17.87 -19.91
N ALA A 112 1.95 16.67 -20.10
CA ALA A 112 1.36 15.67 -21.00
C ALA A 112 0.01 15.12 -20.50
N GLY A 113 -0.23 15.07 -19.19
CA GLY A 113 -1.48 14.54 -18.60
C GLY A 113 -2.75 15.35 -18.86
N GLY A 114 -2.68 16.44 -19.63
CA GLY A 114 -3.82 17.33 -19.94
C GLY A 114 -4.32 18.17 -18.75
N LYS A 115 -3.82 17.88 -17.54
CA LYS A 115 -3.96 18.66 -16.31
C LYS A 115 -2.73 19.56 -16.16
N GLY A 116 -2.62 20.60 -17.00
CA GLY A 116 -1.65 21.68 -16.72
C GLY A 116 -1.95 22.36 -15.38
N ASP A 117 -1.05 23.23 -14.90
CA ASP A 117 -0.97 23.78 -13.52
C ASP A 117 -2.25 24.38 -12.89
N ALA A 118 -3.35 24.48 -13.64
CA ALA A 118 -4.69 24.81 -13.16
C ALA A 118 -5.59 23.56 -13.00
N PHE A 119 -5.54 23.00 -11.79
CA PHE A 119 -6.48 22.04 -11.21
C PHE A 119 -7.92 22.16 -11.76
N HIS A 120 -8.35 21.20 -12.58
CA HIS A 120 -9.73 21.11 -13.08
C HIS A 120 -10.52 20.09 -12.28
N LEU A 121 -11.67 20.51 -11.73
CA LEU A 121 -12.66 19.62 -11.11
C LEU A 121 -13.35 18.76 -12.20
N PRO A 122 -13.12 17.43 -12.26
CA PRO A 122 -13.98 16.55 -13.04
C PRO A 122 -15.37 16.45 -12.38
N PRO A 123 -16.44 16.15 -13.12
CA PRO A 123 -17.72 15.78 -12.50
C PRO A 123 -17.51 14.56 -11.60
N SER A 124 -18.12 14.59 -10.40
CA SER A 124 -17.84 13.62 -9.34
C SER A 124 -18.12 12.17 -9.76
N PRO A 125 -17.48 11.17 -9.12
CA PRO A 125 -17.76 9.76 -9.39
C PRO A 125 -19.24 9.41 -9.34
N ALA A 126 -19.99 10.00 -8.40
CA ALA A 126 -21.44 9.86 -8.29
C ALA A 126 -22.20 10.31 -9.56
N VAL A 127 -21.73 11.35 -10.26
CA VAL A 127 -22.31 11.79 -11.54
C VAL A 127 -22.00 10.79 -12.65
N LYS A 128 -20.77 10.26 -12.72
CA LYS A 128 -20.39 9.22 -13.69
C LYS A 128 -21.17 7.91 -13.47
N HIS A 129 -21.32 7.49 -12.21
CA HIS A 129 -22.11 6.33 -11.82
C HIS A 129 -23.60 6.54 -12.11
N HIS A 130 -24.17 7.69 -11.74
CA HIS A 130 -25.56 8.04 -12.05
C HIS A 130 -25.84 7.99 -13.55
N PHE A 131 -24.97 8.55 -14.40
CA PHE A 131 -25.16 8.47 -15.86
C PHE A 131 -24.95 7.06 -16.44
N ARG A 132 -24.05 6.23 -15.88
CA ARG A 132 -23.93 4.80 -16.27
C ARG A 132 -25.18 4.00 -15.91
N GLU A 133 -25.68 4.14 -14.69
CA GLU A 133 -26.87 3.40 -14.24
C GLU A 133 -28.15 3.92 -14.89
N VAL A 134 -28.26 5.23 -15.15
CA VAL A 134 -29.34 5.78 -15.99
C VAL A 134 -29.26 5.23 -17.42
N ALA A 135 -28.06 5.10 -18.01
CA ALA A 135 -27.90 4.48 -19.33
C ALA A 135 -28.36 3.00 -19.32
N LYS A 136 -27.90 2.18 -18.36
CA LYS A 136 -28.37 0.79 -18.20
C LYS A 136 -29.87 0.69 -18.00
N VAL A 137 -30.46 1.51 -17.12
CA VAL A 137 -31.91 1.50 -16.85
C VAL A 137 -32.72 1.93 -18.09
N VAL A 138 -32.15 2.80 -18.94
CA VAL A 138 -32.74 3.15 -20.24
C VAL A 138 -32.62 1.99 -21.23
N GLU A 139 -31.48 1.32 -21.31
CA GLU A 139 -31.27 0.13 -22.15
C GLU A 139 -32.15 -1.06 -21.75
N GLU A 140 -32.25 -1.38 -20.46
CA GLU A 140 -33.16 -2.42 -19.95
C GLU A 140 -34.63 -2.09 -20.21
N LYS A 141 -35.03 -0.82 -20.04
CA LYS A 141 -36.40 -0.39 -20.36
C LYS A 141 -36.68 -0.46 -21.87
N LEU A 142 -35.72 -0.09 -22.72
CA LEU A 142 -35.82 -0.25 -24.17
C LEU A 142 -35.91 -1.73 -24.57
N GLY A 143 -35.10 -2.61 -23.95
CA GLY A 143 -35.18 -4.05 -24.13
C GLY A 143 -36.56 -4.61 -23.77
N ASN A 144 -37.07 -4.28 -22.58
CA ASN A 144 -38.37 -4.76 -22.10
C ASN A 144 -39.55 -4.22 -22.95
N LEU A 145 -39.51 -2.96 -23.40
CA LEU A 145 -40.48 -2.40 -24.34
C LEU A 145 -40.45 -3.08 -25.73
N CYS A 146 -39.28 -3.53 -26.18
CA CYS A 146 -39.13 -4.30 -27.42
C CYS A 146 -39.63 -5.75 -27.26
N HIS A 147 -39.45 -6.38 -26.10
CA HIS A 147 -39.96 -7.73 -25.83
C HIS A 147 -41.49 -7.79 -25.72
N HIS A 148 -42.15 -6.82 -25.08
CA HIS A 148 -43.62 -6.81 -25.00
C HIS A 148 -44.33 -6.57 -26.34
N LYS A 149 -43.66 -5.99 -27.35
CA LYS A 149 -44.24 -5.84 -28.71
C LYS A 149 -44.48 -7.16 -29.46
N ARG A 150 -43.92 -8.30 -29.00
CA ARG A 150 -44.18 -9.61 -29.63
C ARG A 150 -45.47 -10.30 -29.17
N HIS A 151 -46.17 -9.77 -28.16
CA HIS A 151 -47.38 -10.40 -27.60
C HIS A 151 -48.52 -9.42 -27.27
N ALA A 152 -48.91 -8.53 -28.20
CA ALA A 152 -50.22 -7.86 -28.14
C ALA A 152 -50.67 -7.28 -29.50
N ASN A 153 -51.57 -7.98 -30.20
CA ASN A 153 -52.44 -7.36 -31.21
C ASN A 153 -53.75 -6.94 -30.52
N GLY A 154 -54.00 -5.64 -30.32
CA GLY A 154 -55.25 -5.19 -29.69
C GLY A 154 -55.38 -3.69 -29.41
N ALA A 155 -56.04 -2.96 -30.33
CA ALA A 155 -56.85 -1.75 -30.15
C ALA A 155 -56.37 -0.56 -29.25
N ASN A 156 -56.08 0.56 -29.95
CA ASN A 156 -56.53 1.94 -29.71
C ASN A 156 -56.32 2.69 -28.38
N GLY A 157 -55.75 3.90 -28.49
CA GLY A 157 -56.13 5.05 -27.64
C GLY A 157 -54.98 5.96 -27.21
N THR A 158 -53.97 5.39 -26.56
CA THR A 158 -52.99 6.15 -25.76
C THR A 158 -51.55 6.13 -26.32
N ASN A 159 -51.25 5.29 -27.30
CA ASN A 159 -49.88 5.09 -27.79
C ASN A 159 -49.27 6.30 -28.54
N ASP A 160 -50.05 7.11 -29.27
CA ASP A 160 -49.49 8.17 -30.11
C ASP A 160 -48.85 9.33 -29.33
N ILE A 161 -49.29 9.58 -28.09
CA ILE A 161 -48.71 10.63 -27.23
C ILE A 161 -47.36 10.18 -26.68
N ALA A 162 -47.29 8.93 -26.17
CA ALA A 162 -46.04 8.34 -25.69
C ALA A 162 -45.00 8.22 -26.82
N ILE A 163 -45.41 7.75 -28.01
CA ILE A 163 -44.52 7.65 -29.18
C ILE A 163 -44.00 9.04 -29.59
N ARG A 164 -44.84 10.09 -29.58
CA ARG A 164 -44.38 11.46 -29.89
C ARG A 164 -43.44 12.04 -28.83
N GLN A 165 -43.65 11.75 -27.55
CA GLN A 165 -42.77 12.20 -26.48
C GLN A 165 -41.41 11.49 -26.52
N VAL A 166 -41.40 10.16 -26.67
CA VAL A 166 -40.16 9.38 -26.84
C VAL A 166 -39.38 9.86 -28.07
N LYS A 167 -40.06 10.07 -29.21
CA LYS A 167 -39.41 10.56 -30.43
C LYS A 167 -38.82 11.97 -30.26
N LYS A 168 -39.49 12.87 -29.52
CA LYS A 168 -38.94 14.19 -29.16
C LYS A 168 -37.70 14.11 -28.28
N VAL A 169 -37.69 13.23 -27.28
CA VAL A 169 -36.53 13.03 -26.39
C VAL A 169 -35.37 12.43 -27.18
N GLN A 170 -35.65 11.49 -28.08
CA GLN A 170 -34.65 10.89 -28.95
C GLN A 170 -34.04 11.91 -29.95
N GLU A 171 -34.87 12.74 -30.60
CA GLU A 171 -34.41 13.86 -31.44
C GLU A 171 -33.61 14.93 -30.66
N GLN A 172 -33.88 15.10 -29.35
CA GLN A 172 -33.09 15.98 -28.48
C GLN A 172 -31.76 15.34 -28.07
N PHE A 173 -31.75 14.04 -27.79
CA PHE A 173 -30.56 13.26 -27.46
C PHE A 173 -29.59 13.18 -28.64
N GLU A 174 -30.08 12.88 -29.84
CA GLU A 174 -29.28 12.88 -31.08
C GLU A 174 -28.67 14.26 -31.35
N LYS A 175 -29.43 15.35 -31.14
CA LYS A 175 -28.89 16.72 -31.25
C LYS A 175 -27.84 17.05 -30.18
N ALA A 176 -27.99 16.53 -28.96
CA ALA A 176 -27.01 16.70 -27.91
C ALA A 176 -25.70 15.94 -28.22
N GLN A 177 -25.80 14.69 -28.69
CA GLN A 177 -24.64 13.91 -29.13
C GLN A 177 -23.93 14.57 -30.32
N GLU A 178 -24.67 15.06 -31.31
CA GLU A 178 -24.12 15.81 -32.45
C GLU A 178 -23.41 17.11 -32.03
N GLN A 179 -23.90 17.80 -30.99
CA GLN A 179 -23.23 18.97 -30.41
C GLN A 179 -21.97 18.59 -29.63
N VAL A 180 -22.02 17.55 -28.80
CA VAL A 180 -20.84 17.03 -28.07
C VAL A 180 -19.75 16.60 -29.05
N LYS A 181 -20.12 15.88 -30.12
CA LYS A 181 -19.17 15.46 -31.17
C LYS A 181 -18.50 16.66 -31.85
N LYS A 182 -19.26 17.70 -32.20
CA LYS A 182 -18.70 18.94 -32.79
C LYS A 182 -17.82 19.74 -31.83
N VAL A 183 -18.05 19.62 -30.52
CA VAL A 183 -17.15 20.18 -29.50
C VAL A 183 -15.88 19.34 -29.40
N GLN A 184 -15.97 18.01 -29.40
CA GLN A 184 -14.79 17.12 -29.42
C GLN A 184 -13.93 17.31 -30.68
N GLU A 185 -14.54 17.38 -31.87
CA GLU A 185 -13.83 17.64 -33.14
C GLU A 185 -13.10 19.00 -33.11
N ARG A 186 -13.75 20.05 -32.58
CA ARG A 186 -13.11 21.37 -32.39
C ARG A 186 -11.98 21.37 -31.36
N VAL A 187 -12.12 20.61 -30.27
CA VAL A 187 -11.08 20.45 -29.26
C VAL A 187 -9.90 19.68 -29.84
N GLN A 188 -10.12 18.59 -30.59
CA GLN A 188 -9.07 17.87 -31.30
C GLN A 188 -8.35 18.76 -32.33
N GLU A 189 -9.08 19.59 -33.09
CA GLU A 189 -8.48 20.54 -34.03
C GLU A 189 -7.62 21.61 -33.32
N GLN A 190 -8.03 22.05 -32.12
CA GLN A 190 -7.23 22.98 -31.30
C GLN A 190 -6.01 22.29 -30.68
N VAL A 191 -6.14 21.06 -30.18
CA VAL A 191 -5.03 20.26 -29.64
C VAL A 191 -4.00 20.00 -30.73
N GLY A 192 -4.40 19.59 -31.94
CA GLY A 192 -3.48 19.40 -33.06
C GLY A 192 -2.71 20.68 -33.42
N LYS A 193 -3.36 21.86 -33.39
CA LYS A 193 -2.70 23.16 -33.61
C LYS A 193 -1.76 23.59 -32.48
N VAL A 194 -1.97 23.10 -31.26
CA VAL A 194 -1.04 23.30 -30.14
C VAL A 194 0.14 22.33 -30.27
N GLN A 195 -0.10 21.08 -30.68
CA GLN A 195 0.91 20.06 -30.90
C GLN A 195 1.86 20.44 -32.06
N GLU A 196 1.34 20.90 -33.20
CA GLU A 196 2.16 21.42 -34.33
C GLU A 196 2.99 22.66 -33.94
N ARG A 197 2.55 23.43 -32.94
CA ARG A 197 3.33 24.53 -32.37
C ARG A 197 4.40 24.05 -31.40
N ALA A 198 4.10 23.03 -30.58
CA ALA A 198 5.06 22.42 -29.67
C ALA A 198 6.21 21.76 -30.44
N GLU A 199 5.90 21.00 -31.51
CA GLU A 199 6.89 20.38 -32.40
C GLU A 199 7.82 21.43 -33.03
N LYS A 200 7.28 22.56 -33.52
CA LYS A 200 8.10 23.66 -34.08
C LYS A 200 8.94 24.40 -33.03
N VAL A 201 8.47 24.47 -31.78
CA VAL A 201 9.26 25.01 -30.66
C VAL A 201 10.37 24.02 -30.29
N GLN A 202 10.11 22.72 -30.33
CA GLN A 202 11.11 21.69 -30.06
C GLN A 202 12.21 21.65 -31.13
N GLU A 203 11.83 21.71 -32.42
CA GLU A 203 12.79 21.83 -33.54
C GLU A 203 13.65 23.11 -33.44
N GLN A 204 13.08 24.21 -32.92
CA GLN A 204 13.84 25.43 -32.59
C GLN A 204 14.77 25.26 -31.39
N VAL A 205 14.36 24.51 -30.35
CA VAL A 205 15.20 24.22 -29.18
C VAL A 205 16.37 23.32 -29.56
N GLU A 206 16.15 22.27 -30.35
CA GLU A 206 17.20 21.40 -30.89
C GLU A 206 18.19 22.21 -31.75
N THR A 207 17.70 23.08 -32.63
CA THR A 207 18.54 24.02 -33.41
C THR A 207 19.38 24.96 -32.51
N ILE A 208 18.84 25.40 -31.37
CA ILE A 208 19.55 26.24 -30.41
C ILE A 208 20.59 25.42 -29.63
N GLN A 209 20.31 24.16 -29.30
CA GLN A 209 21.28 23.26 -28.65
C GLN A 209 22.48 22.98 -29.56
N ASP A 210 22.27 22.66 -30.84
CA ASP A 210 23.35 22.48 -31.83
C ASP A 210 24.24 23.73 -31.96
N GLN A 211 23.64 24.93 -31.92
CA GLN A 211 24.36 26.20 -31.93
C GLN A 211 25.17 26.41 -30.63
N VAL A 212 24.61 26.05 -29.47
CA VAL A 212 25.31 26.13 -28.19
C VAL A 212 26.50 25.16 -28.13
N GLU A 213 26.34 23.91 -28.58
CA GLU A 213 27.44 22.94 -28.66
C GLU A 213 28.55 23.42 -29.62
N THR A 214 28.17 23.97 -30.78
CA THR A 214 29.12 24.56 -31.73
C THR A 214 29.92 25.70 -31.09
N VAL A 215 29.25 26.62 -30.37
CA VAL A 215 29.91 27.72 -29.66
C VAL A 215 30.81 27.22 -28.54
N GLN A 216 30.38 26.23 -27.75
CA GLN A 216 31.20 25.61 -26.70
C GLN A 216 32.46 24.98 -27.29
N LYS A 217 32.35 24.30 -28.43
CA LYS A 217 33.48 23.71 -29.13
C LYS A 217 34.46 24.77 -29.64
N THR A 218 33.98 25.83 -30.29
CA THR A 218 34.85 26.94 -30.74
C THR A 218 35.52 27.66 -29.57
N VAL A 219 34.84 27.82 -28.42
CA VAL A 219 35.44 28.37 -27.20
C VAL A 219 36.54 27.44 -26.68
N HIS A 220 36.33 26.12 -26.68
CA HIS A 220 37.33 25.14 -26.26
C HIS A 220 38.58 25.18 -27.16
N GLU A 221 38.39 25.15 -28.48
CA GLU A 221 39.47 25.25 -29.47
C GLU A 221 40.24 26.58 -29.36
N THR A 222 39.55 27.71 -29.14
CA THR A 222 40.18 29.02 -28.93
C THR A 222 40.99 29.08 -27.63
N VAL A 223 40.49 28.43 -26.56
CA VAL A 223 41.20 28.32 -25.27
C VAL A 223 42.47 27.49 -25.43
N ASP A 224 42.41 26.36 -26.15
CA ASP A 224 43.57 25.52 -26.42
C ASP A 224 44.63 26.24 -27.27
N GLU A 225 44.24 27.01 -28.30
CA GLU A 225 45.17 27.85 -29.07
C GLU A 225 45.88 28.90 -28.21
N ILE A 226 45.14 29.54 -27.27
CA ILE A 226 45.71 30.51 -26.31
C ILE A 226 46.72 29.83 -25.36
N PHE A 227 46.49 28.57 -24.96
CA PHE A 227 47.41 27.80 -24.11
C PHE A 227 48.55 27.11 -24.87
N HIS A 228 48.60 27.16 -26.21
CA HIS A 228 49.66 26.52 -27.01
C HIS A 228 50.60 27.50 -27.75
N HIS A 229 50.32 28.79 -27.79
CA HIS A 229 51.27 29.82 -28.23
C HIS A 229 52.00 30.52 -27.07
N GLY A 230 52.70 29.71 -26.26
CA GLY A 230 53.30 30.13 -24.99
C GLY A 230 54.84 30.07 -24.87
N HIS A 231 55.61 29.65 -25.87
CA HIS A 231 57.08 29.64 -25.81
C HIS A 231 57.78 29.98 -27.14
N TYR A 232 58.55 31.08 -27.12
CA TYR A 232 59.70 31.31 -28.00
C TYR A 232 60.89 31.74 -27.12
N ASP A 233 62.10 31.44 -27.58
CA ASP A 233 63.34 31.41 -26.78
C ASP A 233 63.72 32.69 -26.01
N HIS A 234 64.20 32.50 -24.79
CA HIS A 234 65.45 33.12 -24.34
C HIS A 234 66.28 32.14 -23.50
N ALA A 235 67.44 31.76 -24.00
CA ALA A 235 68.39 30.88 -23.33
C ALA A 235 69.26 31.63 -22.31
N VAL A 236 69.63 30.96 -21.20
CA VAL A 236 71.01 30.84 -20.64
C VAL A 236 71.04 29.65 -19.66
N ASN A 237 72.14 28.87 -19.70
CA ASN A 237 72.73 27.89 -18.76
C ASN A 237 72.19 27.81 -17.30
N GLU A 238 72.28 26.69 -16.55
CA GLU A 238 73.42 25.75 -16.48
C GLU A 238 73.08 24.39 -15.78
N SER A 239 73.91 23.36 -16.06
CA SER A 239 74.25 22.15 -15.24
C SER A 239 73.24 21.04 -14.80
N ALA A 240 73.39 19.87 -15.47
CA ALA A 240 73.82 18.55 -14.92
C ALA A 240 72.85 17.48 -14.32
N SER A 241 73.19 16.20 -14.66
CA SER A 241 72.71 14.86 -14.18
C SER A 241 71.27 14.44 -14.52
N LYS A 242 70.99 13.33 -15.24
CA LYS A 242 71.27 11.87 -14.99
C LYS A 242 70.50 11.31 -13.77
N GLU A 243 69.87 10.14 -13.72
CA GLU A 243 69.69 8.94 -14.60
C GLU A 243 68.60 8.04 -13.92
N ASP A 244 67.81 7.13 -14.52
CA ASP A 244 67.54 6.67 -15.91
C ASP A 244 66.28 5.71 -15.93
N VAL A 245 65.92 5.09 -17.08
CA VAL A 245 65.25 3.76 -17.24
C VAL A 245 63.72 3.64 -16.89
N VAL A 246 62.80 3.00 -17.64
CA VAL A 246 62.77 2.30 -18.97
C VAL A 246 61.30 2.09 -19.44
N ASP A 247 61.09 2.10 -20.77
CA ASP A 247 60.11 1.44 -21.70
C ASP A 247 58.89 0.58 -21.20
N GLU A 248 57.81 0.31 -21.97
CA GLU A 248 57.58 0.39 -23.45
C GLU A 248 56.06 0.39 -23.86
N PHE A 249 55.77 0.77 -25.13
CA PHE A 249 54.59 0.56 -26.02
C PHE A 249 53.12 0.59 -25.47
N ALA A 250 52.13 1.35 -25.95
CA ALA A 250 51.81 2.06 -27.22
C ALA A 250 51.18 1.24 -28.38
N VAL A 251 49.90 1.54 -28.73
CA VAL A 251 49.30 1.44 -30.09
C VAL A 251 48.28 2.58 -30.30
N LYS A 252 48.20 3.14 -31.51
CA LYS A 252 47.32 4.26 -31.92
C LYS A 252 45.98 3.79 -32.54
N PRO A 253 44.91 4.61 -32.52
CA PRO A 253 43.68 4.35 -33.26
C PRO A 253 43.77 4.80 -34.75
N PRO A 254 42.97 4.21 -35.66
CA PRO A 254 42.79 4.71 -37.03
C PRO A 254 41.64 5.73 -37.15
N VAL A 255 41.79 6.63 -38.12
CA VAL A 255 40.89 7.77 -38.39
C VAL A 255 39.82 7.42 -39.44
N THR A 256 38.68 8.12 -39.35
CA THR A 256 37.54 8.07 -40.26
C THR A 256 37.82 8.61 -41.66
N ASN A 257 37.04 8.18 -42.66
CA ASN A 257 36.76 8.95 -43.87
C ASN A 257 35.33 8.63 -44.33
N GLY A 258 34.58 9.65 -44.76
CA GLY A 258 33.15 9.53 -45.07
C GLY A 258 32.78 9.87 -46.52
N HIS A 259 31.46 9.99 -46.72
CA HIS A 259 30.68 10.45 -47.89
C HIS A 259 29.82 9.36 -48.56
N HIS A 260 28.51 9.36 -48.27
CA HIS A 260 27.54 10.04 -49.15
C HIS A 260 26.16 10.21 -48.48
N VAL A 261 25.50 11.31 -48.83
CA VAL A 261 24.16 11.72 -48.37
C VAL A 261 23.12 11.41 -49.45
N GLU A 262 21.85 11.33 -49.03
CA GLU A 262 20.60 11.30 -49.84
C GLU A 262 20.22 10.02 -50.61
N LYS A 263 19.19 9.34 -50.10
CA LYS A 263 17.89 9.24 -50.81
C LYS A 263 16.72 8.80 -49.90
N VAL A 264 15.71 9.68 -49.81
CA VAL A 264 14.25 9.41 -49.87
C VAL A 264 13.75 8.16 -49.11
N LYS A 265 13.04 8.26 -47.98
CA LYS A 265 11.81 9.05 -47.68
C LYS A 265 10.61 8.70 -48.57
N ASP A 266 10.26 7.41 -48.63
CA ASP A 266 8.93 6.91 -49.05
C ASP A 266 8.72 5.49 -48.47
N GLY A 267 7.67 5.26 -47.67
CA GLY A 267 7.44 3.92 -47.11
C GLY A 267 6.48 3.75 -45.92
N LEU A 268 5.63 4.72 -45.56
CA LEU A 268 4.81 4.62 -44.34
C LEU A 268 3.34 5.11 -44.44
N GLU A 269 2.73 5.07 -45.63
CA GLU A 269 1.34 5.51 -45.85
C GLU A 269 0.42 4.45 -46.51
N LYS A 270 0.63 3.14 -46.27
CA LYS A 270 -0.29 2.09 -46.76
C LYS A 270 -0.52 0.95 -45.77
N LEU A 271 -1.25 1.22 -44.68
CA LEU A 271 -1.81 0.16 -43.84
C LEU A 271 -3.09 0.54 -43.05
N PHE A 272 -3.94 1.39 -43.64
CA PHE A 272 -5.34 1.52 -43.21
C PHE A 272 -6.30 1.51 -44.41
N HIS A 273 -7.51 0.98 -44.16
CA HIS A 273 -8.63 0.71 -45.09
C HIS A 273 -8.59 -0.62 -45.88
N HIS A 274 -9.28 -1.64 -45.34
CA HIS A 274 -10.47 -2.17 -46.02
C HIS A 274 -11.46 -2.78 -45.02
N GLU A 275 -12.76 -2.65 -45.31
CA GLU A 275 -13.87 -3.13 -44.48
C GLU A 275 -14.26 -4.59 -44.76
N ASN A 276 -14.84 -5.24 -43.74
CA ASN A 276 -15.94 -6.21 -43.76
C ASN A 276 -16.19 -7.08 -45.01
N HIS A 277 -16.13 -8.41 -44.83
CA HIS A 277 -17.16 -9.32 -45.36
C HIS A 277 -17.29 -10.62 -44.54
N SER A 278 -18.43 -11.30 -44.69
CA SER A 278 -18.97 -12.32 -43.78
C SER A 278 -19.11 -13.72 -44.40
N SER A 279 -18.87 -14.79 -43.62
CA SER A 279 -19.55 -16.12 -43.58
C SER A 279 -18.62 -17.11 -42.84
N GLY A 280 -19.07 -17.93 -41.88
CA GLY A 280 -19.85 -19.18 -42.07
C GLY A 280 -18.88 -20.32 -42.44
N THR A 281 -18.64 -21.38 -41.66
CA THR A 281 -19.61 -22.34 -41.09
C THR A 281 -19.02 -23.31 -40.03
N ASN A 282 -19.91 -23.99 -39.31
CA ASN A 282 -19.75 -25.12 -38.36
C ASN A 282 -18.55 -26.08 -38.51
N GLY A 283 -18.06 -26.58 -37.36
CA GLY A 283 -17.23 -27.79 -37.24
C GLY A 283 -17.36 -28.44 -35.86
N ASN A 284 -18.24 -29.43 -35.74
CA ASN A 284 -18.55 -30.13 -34.48
C ASN A 284 -17.56 -31.28 -34.23
N ALA A 285 -17.05 -31.47 -33.00
CA ALA A 285 -16.39 -32.71 -32.60
C ALA A 285 -16.52 -32.95 -31.08
N ASN A 286 -17.49 -33.78 -30.69
CA ASN A 286 -17.54 -34.38 -29.37
C ASN A 286 -16.43 -35.43 -29.22
N ASN A 287 -15.84 -35.52 -28.03
CA ASN A 287 -15.61 -36.83 -27.40
C ASN A 287 -15.47 -36.64 -25.88
N GLY A 288 -16.30 -37.36 -25.12
CA GLY A 288 -16.28 -37.34 -23.66
C GLY A 288 -15.59 -38.57 -23.09
N TYR A 289 -15.17 -38.46 -21.82
CA TYR A 289 -14.89 -39.60 -20.95
C TYR A 289 -15.57 -39.38 -19.61
N ILE A 290 -16.24 -40.43 -19.12
CA ILE A 290 -16.89 -40.51 -17.81
C ILE A 290 -16.05 -41.45 -16.95
N VAL A 291 -15.71 -41.08 -15.72
CA VAL A 291 -15.42 -42.04 -14.64
C VAL A 291 -15.89 -41.48 -13.29
N ASP A 292 -16.93 -42.14 -12.77
CA ASP A 292 -17.39 -42.39 -11.39
C ASP A 292 -17.12 -41.46 -10.19
N GLU A 293 -18.22 -41.28 -9.43
CA GLU A 293 -18.30 -40.76 -8.06
C GLU A 293 -17.74 -41.74 -7.01
N PHE A 294 -17.19 -41.21 -5.91
CA PHE A 294 -17.12 -41.94 -4.64
C PHE A 294 -17.69 -41.09 -3.50
N ALA A 295 -18.67 -41.66 -2.79
CA ALA A 295 -19.45 -40.95 -1.77
C ALA A 295 -18.75 -40.92 -0.39
N VAL A 296 -18.92 -39.79 0.31
CA VAL A 296 -18.63 -39.66 1.75
C VAL A 296 -19.88 -39.12 2.45
N GLN A 297 -20.21 -39.65 3.62
CA GLN A 297 -21.51 -39.46 4.28
C GLN A 297 -21.64 -38.12 5.04
N PRO A 298 -22.85 -37.55 5.16
CA PRO A 298 -23.09 -36.35 5.96
C PRO A 298 -23.22 -36.66 7.46
N PRO A 299 -22.83 -35.73 8.36
CA PRO A 299 -22.99 -35.90 9.80
C PRO A 299 -24.42 -35.60 10.30
N VAL A 300 -24.74 -36.27 11.40
CA VAL A 300 -26.01 -36.30 12.15
C VAL A 300 -26.64 -34.93 12.42
N THR A 301 -27.93 -34.79 12.10
CA THR A 301 -28.74 -33.59 12.40
C THR A 301 -29.26 -33.61 13.84
N ILE A 302 -28.95 -32.58 14.63
CA ILE A 302 -29.68 -32.27 15.88
C ILE A 302 -30.70 -31.18 15.55
N GLY A 303 -31.97 -31.42 15.90
CA GLY A 303 -33.08 -30.58 15.44
C GLY A 303 -33.11 -29.18 16.06
N HIS A 304 -32.87 -28.17 15.23
CA HIS A 304 -33.51 -26.86 15.38
C HIS A 304 -34.45 -26.63 14.21
N VAL A 305 -35.67 -26.19 14.52
CA VAL A 305 -36.71 -25.94 13.52
C VAL A 305 -36.44 -24.58 12.89
N GLU A 306 -35.55 -24.55 11.90
CA GLU A 306 -35.41 -23.40 11.01
C GLU A 306 -36.75 -23.16 10.29
N LYS A 307 -37.32 -21.97 10.47
CA LYS A 307 -38.43 -21.53 9.63
C LYS A 307 -37.87 -21.26 8.22
N PRO A 308 -38.51 -21.73 7.15
CA PRO A 308 -38.03 -21.45 5.80
C PRO A 308 -37.98 -19.95 5.53
N ILE A 309 -36.82 -19.45 5.11
CA ILE A 309 -36.67 -18.09 4.56
C ILE A 309 -37.24 -18.09 3.13
N SER A 310 -38.55 -18.33 3.01
CA SER A 310 -39.27 -18.42 1.73
C SER A 310 -39.99 -17.13 1.33
N SER A 311 -39.57 -16.01 1.89
CA SER A 311 -39.77 -14.68 1.33
C SER A 311 -38.41 -14.00 1.28
N ILE A 312 -37.83 -13.85 0.08
CA ILE A 312 -36.78 -12.85 -0.12
C ILE A 312 -37.45 -11.51 0.18
N ALA A 313 -37.03 -10.90 1.29
CA ALA A 313 -37.57 -9.61 1.70
C ALA A 313 -37.34 -8.58 0.59
N SER A 314 -38.30 -7.67 0.41
CA SER A 314 -38.08 -6.46 -0.37
C SER A 314 -36.79 -5.77 0.10
N PHE A 315 -36.06 -5.18 -0.85
CA PHE A 315 -34.84 -4.42 -0.59
C PHE A 315 -35.00 -3.49 0.63
N PRO A 316 -34.05 -3.45 1.57
CA PRO A 316 -34.24 -2.72 2.82
C PRO A 316 -34.28 -1.20 2.56
N HIS A 317 -35.45 -0.60 2.78
CA HIS A 317 -35.65 0.85 2.69
C HIS A 317 -35.31 1.53 4.02
N ILE A 318 -34.03 1.77 4.25
CA ILE A 318 -33.52 2.59 5.36
C ILE A 318 -33.29 4.01 4.85
N PHE A 319 -33.69 5.01 5.63
CA PHE A 319 -33.62 6.42 5.25
C PHE A 319 -32.58 7.17 6.07
N GLU A 320 -31.90 8.11 5.42
CA GLU A 320 -30.87 8.99 5.97
C GLU A 320 -31.46 10.33 6.46
N ASP A 321 -32.71 10.63 6.12
CA ASP A 321 -33.42 11.85 6.48
C ASP A 321 -34.75 11.58 7.20
N GLN A 322 -35.19 12.52 8.04
CA GLN A 322 -36.47 12.41 8.75
C GLN A 322 -37.69 12.42 7.80
N ALA A 323 -37.56 13.03 6.63
CA ALA A 323 -38.62 13.12 5.63
C ALA A 323 -38.75 11.85 4.76
N GLN A 324 -37.85 10.86 4.93
CA GLN A 324 -37.83 9.61 4.17
C GLN A 324 -37.73 9.82 2.65
N THR A 325 -36.93 10.81 2.23
CA THR A 325 -36.68 11.15 0.83
C THR A 325 -35.29 10.70 0.33
N LYS A 326 -34.33 10.51 1.24
CA LYS A 326 -32.98 10.01 0.98
C LYS A 326 -32.86 8.58 1.51
N ALA A 327 -33.04 7.60 0.64
CA ALA A 327 -32.76 6.20 0.97
C ALA A 327 -31.23 5.99 1.05
N MET A 328 -30.78 5.25 2.05
CA MET A 328 -29.39 4.83 2.18
C MET A 328 -29.01 3.88 1.04
N GLU A 329 -27.82 4.06 0.48
CA GLU A 329 -27.29 3.18 -0.56
C GLU A 329 -26.99 1.80 0.03
N VAL A 330 -27.45 0.74 -0.63
CA VAL A 330 -27.31 -0.65 -0.18
C VAL A 330 -27.19 -1.60 -1.36
N TYR A 331 -26.45 -2.68 -1.17
CA TYR A 331 -26.26 -3.78 -2.10
C TYR A 331 -26.63 -5.11 -1.44
N GLY A 332 -27.37 -5.97 -2.13
CA GLY A 332 -27.72 -7.30 -1.64
C GLY A 332 -26.75 -8.37 -2.13
N ASN A 333 -26.33 -9.29 -1.24
CA ASN A 333 -25.46 -10.43 -1.56
C ASN A 333 -24.18 -10.08 -2.36
N LYS A 334 -23.59 -8.91 -2.10
CA LYS A 334 -22.35 -8.47 -2.76
C LYS A 334 -21.16 -9.06 -2.02
N GLU A 335 -20.39 -9.91 -2.71
CA GLU A 335 -19.18 -10.54 -2.16
C GLU A 335 -18.23 -9.51 -1.53
N PHE A 336 -17.71 -9.88 -0.36
CA PHE A 336 -16.66 -9.17 0.36
C PHE A 336 -15.35 -9.94 0.26
N GLN A 337 -14.29 -9.21 -0.04
CA GLN A 337 -12.91 -9.62 0.16
C GLN A 337 -12.17 -8.46 0.85
N ASN A 338 -11.26 -8.79 1.76
CA ASN A 338 -10.33 -7.84 2.35
C ASN A 338 -9.14 -7.54 1.40
N TRP A 339 -8.36 -6.51 1.69
CA TRP A 339 -7.23 -6.14 0.83
C TRP A 339 -6.12 -7.21 0.82
N GLY A 340 -5.87 -7.88 1.96
CA GLY A 340 -4.92 -9.00 2.05
C GLY A 340 -5.39 -10.31 1.41
N GLN A 341 -6.62 -10.37 0.87
CA GLN A 341 -7.29 -11.54 0.32
C GLN A 341 -7.53 -12.75 1.26
N THR A 342 -7.06 -12.69 2.51
CA THR A 342 -7.21 -13.72 3.56
C THR A 342 -8.63 -13.90 4.09
N VAL A 343 -9.52 -12.92 3.93
CA VAL A 343 -10.90 -12.95 4.42
C VAL A 343 -11.88 -12.78 3.27
N ARG A 344 -12.83 -13.72 3.16
CA ARG A 344 -13.91 -13.72 2.16
C ARG A 344 -15.24 -14.06 2.83
N ASN A 345 -16.33 -13.41 2.42
CA ASN A 345 -17.70 -13.72 2.83
C ASN A 345 -18.72 -13.05 1.90
N THR A 346 -19.99 -13.41 2.03
CA THR A 346 -21.13 -12.78 1.35
C THR A 346 -22.12 -12.23 2.37
N PRO A 347 -21.99 -10.93 2.75
CA PRO A 347 -23.00 -10.24 3.54
C PRO A 347 -24.36 -10.27 2.82
N LEU A 348 -25.45 -10.44 3.58
CA LEU A 348 -26.81 -10.32 3.02
C LEU A 348 -27.04 -8.91 2.48
N TRP A 349 -26.57 -7.90 3.22
CA TRP A 349 -26.66 -6.49 2.86
C TRP A 349 -25.34 -5.76 3.14
N THR A 350 -24.90 -4.95 2.19
CA THR A 350 -23.78 -4.02 2.33
C THR A 350 -24.30 -2.60 2.17
N PHE A 351 -24.31 -1.81 3.24
CA PHE A 351 -24.78 -0.42 3.25
C PHE A 351 -23.63 0.58 3.14
N ILE A 352 -23.87 1.72 2.48
CA ILE A 352 -22.98 2.88 2.45
C ILE A 352 -23.72 4.07 3.07
N PRO A 353 -23.49 4.37 4.36
CA PRO A 353 -24.12 5.50 5.05
C PRO A 353 -23.41 6.82 4.76
N LYS A 354 -24.17 7.92 4.78
CA LYS A 354 -23.64 9.29 4.83
C LYS A 354 -24.01 10.01 6.12
N THR A 355 -25.01 9.52 6.86
CA THR A 355 -25.61 10.20 8.02
C THR A 355 -25.62 9.35 9.27
N ILE A 356 -25.54 10.00 10.43
CA ILE A 356 -25.74 9.40 11.75
C ILE A 356 -27.17 8.88 11.87
N LEU A 357 -28.16 9.63 11.38
CA LEU A 357 -29.58 9.22 11.39
C LEU A 357 -29.80 7.93 10.57
N GLY A 358 -29.16 7.81 9.41
CA GLY A 358 -29.17 6.59 8.61
C GLY A 358 -28.62 5.39 9.39
N LEU A 359 -27.49 5.56 10.08
CA LEU A 359 -26.92 4.53 10.95
C LEU A 359 -27.84 4.15 12.11
N GLN A 360 -28.47 5.12 12.77
CA GLN A 360 -29.47 4.86 13.83
C GLN A 360 -30.64 4.02 13.30
N ASN A 361 -31.16 4.36 12.12
CA ASN A 361 -32.25 3.65 11.46
C ASN A 361 -31.83 2.24 11.03
N LEU A 362 -30.61 2.06 10.52
CA LEU A 362 -30.02 0.75 10.21
C LEU A 362 -29.89 -0.13 11.46
N VAL A 363 -29.40 0.43 12.57
CA VAL A 363 -29.23 -0.34 13.81
C VAL A 363 -30.58 -0.75 14.40
N LYS A 364 -31.60 0.11 14.34
CA LYS A 364 -32.99 -0.21 14.71
C LYS A 364 -33.58 -1.28 13.79
N TRP A 365 -33.51 -1.09 12.46
CA TRP A 365 -34.08 -2.01 11.48
C TRP A 365 -33.57 -3.43 11.67
N ALA A 366 -32.25 -3.62 11.73
CA ALA A 366 -31.71 -4.97 11.78
C ALA A 366 -31.65 -5.59 13.19
N LYS A 367 -31.99 -4.84 14.26
CA LYS A 367 -32.35 -5.42 15.57
C LYS A 367 -33.71 -6.13 15.49
N LEU A 368 -34.65 -5.58 14.71
CA LEU A 368 -35.95 -6.22 14.44
C LEU A 368 -35.84 -7.47 13.56
N HIS A 369 -34.73 -7.64 12.83
CA HIS A 369 -34.48 -8.75 11.89
C HIS A 369 -33.41 -9.74 12.39
N ASP A 370 -32.93 -9.60 13.63
CA ASP A 370 -31.89 -10.46 14.26
C ASP A 370 -30.61 -10.63 13.41
N LEU A 371 -30.16 -9.54 12.79
CA LEU A 371 -28.92 -9.50 12.02
C LEU A 371 -27.77 -8.91 12.86
N ARG A 372 -26.52 -9.21 12.49
CA ARG A 372 -25.31 -8.57 13.01
C ARG A 372 -24.85 -7.46 12.05
N VAL A 373 -24.15 -6.46 12.57
CA VAL A 373 -23.53 -5.37 11.80
C VAL A 373 -22.05 -5.28 12.13
N ARG A 374 -21.22 -5.26 11.09
CA ARG A 374 -19.78 -4.99 11.20
C ARG A 374 -19.40 -3.91 10.18
N CYS A 375 -18.36 -3.14 10.46
CA CYS A 375 -17.92 -2.05 9.59
C CYS A 375 -16.65 -2.43 8.81
N GLY A 376 -16.46 -1.80 7.66
CA GLY A 376 -15.21 -1.83 6.91
C GLY A 376 -14.94 -0.46 6.27
N GLY A 377 -13.75 0.09 6.51
CA GLY A 377 -13.19 1.15 5.68
C GLY A 377 -12.52 0.54 4.44
N TYR A 378 -11.25 0.87 4.23
CA TYR A 378 -10.38 0.32 3.17
C TYR A 378 -10.06 -1.19 3.25
N ARG A 379 -10.66 -1.92 4.19
CA ARG A 379 -10.57 -3.39 4.31
C ARG A 379 -9.14 -3.93 4.52
N HIS A 380 -8.27 -3.13 5.13
CA HIS A 380 -6.85 -3.42 5.38
C HIS A 380 -6.54 -4.27 6.63
N SER A 381 -7.49 -5.06 7.11
CA SER A 381 -7.22 -6.07 8.14
C SER A 381 -7.13 -7.44 7.48
N TRP A 382 -6.09 -8.21 7.80
CA TRP A 382 -5.93 -9.61 7.42
C TRP A 382 -6.74 -10.55 8.33
N CYS A 383 -7.10 -10.09 9.53
CA CYS A 383 -7.94 -10.81 10.48
C CYS A 383 -9.44 -10.76 10.14
N SER A 384 -10.17 -11.76 10.62
CA SER A 384 -11.59 -12.03 10.41
C SER A 384 -12.51 -11.09 11.20
N THR A 385 -12.21 -9.79 11.25
CA THR A 385 -12.97 -8.79 12.04
C THR A 385 -14.20 -8.19 11.32
N PHE A 386 -14.37 -8.47 10.03
CA PHE A 386 -15.46 -7.93 9.20
C PHE A 386 -16.81 -8.63 9.43
N SER A 387 -17.81 -8.34 8.59
CA SER A 387 -19.07 -9.10 8.58
C SER A 387 -18.81 -10.57 8.29
N GLN A 388 -19.72 -11.43 8.76
CA GLN A 388 -19.79 -12.84 8.36
C GLN A 388 -20.93 -13.02 7.33
N ASP A 389 -21.05 -14.21 6.75
CA ASP A 389 -22.08 -14.55 5.75
C ASP A 389 -23.50 -14.22 6.23
N LYS A 390 -24.35 -13.76 5.30
CA LYS A 390 -25.78 -13.48 5.51
C LYS A 390 -26.11 -12.42 6.57
N HIS A 391 -25.12 -11.66 7.07
CA HIS A 391 -25.32 -10.51 7.96
C HIS A 391 -25.01 -9.18 7.25
N ILE A 392 -24.74 -8.11 8.00
CA ILE A 392 -24.63 -6.75 7.45
C ILE A 392 -23.19 -6.23 7.53
N LEU A 393 -22.71 -5.79 6.37
CA LEU A 393 -21.54 -4.93 6.27
C LEU A 393 -21.96 -3.46 6.15
N VAL A 394 -21.31 -2.59 6.90
CA VAL A 394 -21.33 -1.14 6.70
C VAL A 394 -20.00 -0.74 6.08
N SER A 395 -20.03 -0.32 4.81
CA SER A 395 -18.87 0.20 4.10
C SER A 395 -18.76 1.70 4.39
N LEU A 396 -17.72 2.13 5.11
CA LEU A 396 -17.49 3.54 5.48
C LEU A 396 -17.13 4.41 4.25
N LEU A 397 -16.76 3.77 3.16
CA LEU A 397 -16.40 4.34 1.87
C LEU A 397 -17.17 3.61 0.76
N ASN A 398 -17.21 4.22 -0.43
CA ASN A 398 -17.98 3.65 -1.54
C ASN A 398 -17.35 2.37 -2.09
N LEU A 399 -18.15 1.50 -2.73
CA LEU A 399 -17.66 0.18 -3.16
C LEU A 399 -16.62 0.23 -4.28
N GLU A 400 -16.62 1.26 -5.14
CA GLU A 400 -15.59 1.46 -6.17
C GLU A 400 -14.25 1.84 -5.51
N GLU A 401 -14.24 2.82 -4.60
CA GLU A 401 -13.08 3.27 -3.81
C GLU A 401 -12.40 2.12 -3.04
N VAL A 402 -13.15 1.27 -2.34
CA VAL A 402 -12.55 0.17 -1.53
C VAL A 402 -12.21 -1.11 -2.32
N THR A 403 -12.43 -1.14 -3.64
CA THR A 403 -12.10 -2.31 -4.48
C THR A 403 -11.24 -1.99 -5.70
N LYS A 404 -11.17 -0.72 -6.13
CA LYS A 404 -10.32 -0.28 -7.22
C LYS A 404 -8.84 -0.44 -6.85
N LEU A 405 -8.12 -1.20 -7.65
CA LEU A 405 -6.66 -1.10 -7.76
C LEU A 405 -6.30 -0.84 -9.23
N PRO A 406 -5.30 0.01 -9.52
CA PRO A 406 -4.62 0.87 -8.56
C PRO A 406 -5.54 2.00 -8.05
N ASP A 407 -5.44 2.31 -6.76
CA ASP A 407 -6.11 3.44 -6.12
C ASP A 407 -5.27 4.71 -6.31
N ALA A 408 -5.89 5.78 -6.81
CA ALA A 408 -5.24 7.05 -7.13
C ALA A 408 -5.38 8.14 -6.05
N MET A 409 -5.96 7.84 -4.88
CA MET A 409 -6.23 8.82 -3.80
C MET A 409 -5.02 9.70 -3.44
N SER A 410 -3.83 9.11 -3.37
CA SER A 410 -2.59 9.82 -3.01
C SER A 410 -2.12 10.84 -4.06
N ILE A 411 -2.50 10.68 -5.33
CA ILE A 411 -2.12 11.54 -6.46
C ILE A 411 -3.29 12.36 -7.02
N GLU A 412 -4.53 12.07 -6.63
CA GLU A 412 -5.72 12.79 -7.09
C GLU A 412 -6.22 13.89 -6.15
N ALA A 413 -6.92 14.84 -6.78
CA ALA A 413 -7.75 15.83 -6.13
C ALA A 413 -8.69 15.21 -5.09
N GLU A 414 -8.71 15.76 -3.88
CA GLU A 414 -9.68 15.33 -2.87
C GLU A 414 -11.11 15.72 -3.26
N TYR A 415 -12.04 14.76 -3.20
CA TYR A 415 -13.47 15.04 -3.20
C TYR A 415 -14.03 14.86 -1.79
N ILE A 416 -14.44 15.97 -1.18
CA ILE A 416 -15.21 15.98 0.07
C ILE A 416 -16.69 16.03 -0.30
N ASP A 417 -17.45 15.02 0.12
CA ASP A 417 -18.91 15.06 0.06
C ASP A 417 -19.46 15.87 1.24
N PRO A 418 -20.00 17.09 1.05
CA PRO A 418 -20.46 17.93 2.14
C PRO A 418 -21.74 17.38 2.81
N GLU A 419 -22.43 16.39 2.21
CA GLU A 419 -23.56 15.70 2.84
C GLU A 419 -23.13 14.50 3.68
N ASN A 420 -21.86 14.10 3.68
CA ASN A 420 -21.36 12.98 4.46
C ASN A 420 -20.90 13.42 5.85
N GLU A 421 -21.78 13.26 6.84
CA GLU A 421 -21.53 13.55 8.26
C GLU A 421 -20.34 12.74 8.82
N LEU A 422 -20.13 11.51 8.32
CA LEU A 422 -19.04 10.61 8.75
C LEU A 422 -17.68 10.98 8.14
N LYS A 423 -17.62 11.94 7.21
CA LYS A 423 -16.40 12.36 6.50
C LYS A 423 -16.05 13.82 6.79
N THR A 424 -16.09 14.21 8.08
CA THR A 424 -15.84 15.59 8.54
C THR A 424 -14.63 15.72 9.47
N ILE A 425 -13.93 16.85 9.41
CA ILE A 425 -12.83 17.22 10.32
C ILE A 425 -13.18 18.58 10.93
N LYS A 426 -13.31 18.66 12.26
CA LYS A 426 -13.79 19.87 12.97
C LYS A 426 -12.92 20.13 14.20
N LEU A 427 -12.35 21.34 14.33
CA LEU A 427 -11.67 21.74 15.56
C LEU A 427 -12.66 21.83 16.73
N GLY A 428 -12.21 21.39 17.90
CA GLY A 428 -13.03 21.23 19.10
C GLY A 428 -13.39 19.77 19.38
N GLY A 429 -14.11 19.57 20.49
CA GLY A 429 -14.62 18.29 20.95
C GLY A 429 -15.98 18.44 21.64
N PRO A 430 -16.61 17.32 22.05
CA PRO A 430 -17.90 17.34 22.73
C PRO A 430 -17.91 18.20 24.01
N THR A 431 -19.08 18.72 24.36
CA THR A 431 -19.29 19.58 25.54
C THR A 431 -18.73 18.94 26.80
N GLY A 432 -17.85 19.68 27.51
CA GLY A 432 -17.22 19.24 28.75
C GLY A 432 -15.84 18.60 28.57
N VAL A 433 -15.51 18.12 27.37
CA VAL A 433 -14.15 17.63 27.05
C VAL A 433 -13.24 18.84 26.81
N LYS A 434 -12.02 18.79 27.37
CA LYS A 434 -11.01 19.84 27.22
C LYS A 434 -9.65 19.22 26.91
N PRO A 435 -8.85 19.83 26.02
CA PRO A 435 -7.48 19.40 25.80
C PRO A 435 -6.60 19.79 27.00
N GLN A 436 -5.45 19.14 27.10
CA GLN A 436 -4.34 19.59 27.94
C GLN A 436 -3.85 21.00 27.51
N PRO A 437 -3.25 21.79 28.43
CA PRO A 437 -2.68 23.09 28.09
C PRO A 437 -1.68 23.00 26.92
N GLY A 438 -1.83 23.86 25.92
CA GLY A 438 -0.98 23.87 24.73
C GLY A 438 -1.37 22.86 23.64
N LYS A 439 -2.39 22.02 23.86
CA LYS A 439 -2.93 21.07 22.88
C LYS A 439 -4.30 21.53 22.35
N ALA A 440 -4.74 20.94 21.24
CA ALA A 440 -6.08 21.15 20.68
C ALA A 440 -6.89 19.85 20.67
N LEU A 441 -8.22 19.97 20.59
CA LEU A 441 -9.09 18.85 20.23
C LEU A 441 -9.47 18.98 18.75
N VAL A 442 -9.56 17.85 18.06
CA VAL A 442 -10.19 17.75 16.74
C VAL A 442 -11.19 16.59 16.77
N THR A 443 -12.39 16.80 16.26
CA THR A 443 -13.40 15.75 16.06
C THR A 443 -13.37 15.35 14.59
N VAL A 444 -13.13 14.06 14.35
CA VAL A 444 -12.90 13.48 13.03
C VAL A 444 -13.90 12.35 12.80
N GLY A 445 -14.64 12.41 11.70
CA GLY A 445 -15.56 11.35 11.30
C GLY A 445 -14.81 10.09 10.85
N VAL A 446 -15.37 8.91 11.14
CA VAL A 446 -14.66 7.63 10.91
C VAL A 446 -14.36 7.31 9.44
N SER A 447 -15.05 7.94 8.49
CA SER A 447 -14.84 7.78 7.05
C SER A 447 -13.77 8.72 6.47
N VAL A 448 -13.22 9.63 7.27
CA VAL A 448 -12.04 10.41 6.89
C VAL A 448 -10.85 9.47 6.73
N THR A 449 -10.08 9.58 5.66
CA THR A 449 -8.83 8.83 5.49
C THR A 449 -7.63 9.59 6.04
N ASN A 450 -6.55 8.86 6.35
CA ASN A 450 -5.31 9.47 6.82
C ASN A 450 -4.74 10.48 5.80
N GLU A 451 -4.93 10.28 4.49
CA GLU A 451 -4.52 11.26 3.47
C GLU A 451 -5.30 12.59 3.60
N GLN A 452 -6.60 12.51 3.90
CA GLN A 452 -7.43 13.70 4.10
C GLN A 452 -7.08 14.41 5.41
N PHE A 453 -6.84 13.64 6.47
CA PHE A 453 -6.39 14.20 7.75
C PHE A 453 -4.99 14.81 7.65
N ARG A 454 -4.05 14.18 6.92
CA ARG A 454 -2.75 14.73 6.55
C ARG A 454 -2.90 16.04 5.79
N ARG A 455 -3.63 16.06 4.67
CA ARG A 455 -3.87 17.27 3.86
C ARG A 455 -4.43 18.39 4.72
N TRP A 456 -5.41 18.10 5.57
CA TRP A 456 -5.96 19.06 6.53
C TRP A 456 -4.90 19.58 7.51
N ALA A 457 -4.10 18.71 8.14
CA ALA A 457 -3.09 19.10 9.12
C ALA A 457 -1.99 19.97 8.48
N VAL A 458 -1.47 19.56 7.31
CA VAL A 458 -0.43 20.27 6.57
C VAL A 458 -0.91 21.64 6.07
N VAL A 459 -2.12 21.73 5.50
CA VAL A 459 -2.67 23.01 4.99
C VAL A 459 -2.97 24.00 6.12
N ASN A 460 -3.39 23.53 7.29
CA ASN A 460 -3.63 24.42 8.43
C ASN A 460 -2.33 24.80 9.17
N ASP A 461 -1.33 23.93 9.19
CA ASP A 461 0.02 24.19 9.74
C ASP A 461 0.01 24.64 11.23
N GLN A 462 -1.03 24.22 11.97
CA GLN A 462 -1.24 24.54 13.40
C GLN A 462 -1.18 23.32 14.32
N TRP A 463 -1.74 22.19 13.90
CA TRP A 463 -1.99 21.02 14.77
C TRP A 463 -1.75 19.71 14.01
N THR A 464 -1.27 18.70 14.71
CA THR A 464 -0.96 17.37 14.16
C THR A 464 -1.19 16.28 15.21
N LEU A 465 -1.42 15.03 14.76
CA LEU A 465 -1.17 13.89 15.63
C LEU A 465 0.35 13.74 15.82
N PRO A 466 0.81 13.30 16.99
CA PRO A 466 2.23 13.03 17.22
C PRO A 466 2.68 11.68 16.63
N VAL A 467 1.75 10.77 16.34
CA VAL A 467 2.00 9.42 15.81
C VAL A 467 0.80 8.96 14.97
N ASP A 468 1.08 8.23 13.88
CA ASP A 468 0.09 7.59 13.00
C ASP A 468 0.75 6.40 12.27
N VAL A 469 -0.03 5.62 11.50
CA VAL A 469 0.47 4.58 10.59
C VAL A 469 1.08 5.18 9.31
N ILE A 470 1.96 4.44 8.61
CA ILE A 470 2.58 4.91 7.36
C ILE A 470 1.52 5.13 6.25
N LEU A 471 0.54 4.22 6.16
CA LEU A 471 -0.46 4.17 5.09
C LEU A 471 -1.46 5.33 5.19
N VAL A 472 -1.78 5.98 4.06
CA VAL A 472 -2.65 7.16 4.04
C VAL A 472 -4.07 6.88 3.55
N GLU A 473 -4.23 5.81 2.79
CA GLU A 473 -5.49 5.43 2.19
C GLU A 473 -6.48 4.98 3.29
N VAL A 474 -6.01 4.34 4.37
CA VAL A 474 -6.86 3.86 5.46
C VAL A 474 -7.71 4.94 6.13
N THR A 475 -8.96 4.57 6.43
CA THR A 475 -9.91 5.36 7.23
C THR A 475 -9.49 5.45 8.70
N VAL A 476 -9.69 6.59 9.33
CA VAL A 476 -9.51 6.84 10.78
C VAL A 476 -10.24 5.81 11.65
N GLY A 477 -11.47 5.40 11.29
CA GLY A 477 -12.18 4.33 12.00
C GLY A 477 -11.52 2.94 11.85
N GLY A 478 -10.84 2.70 10.73
CA GLY A 478 -10.08 1.49 10.44
C GLY A 478 -8.69 1.45 11.10
N VAL A 479 -8.09 2.62 11.38
CA VAL A 479 -6.88 2.75 12.22
C VAL A 479 -7.24 2.55 13.70
N ASN A 480 -8.36 3.13 14.14
CA ASN A 480 -8.79 3.05 15.53
C ASN A 480 -9.32 1.65 15.92
N GLY A 481 -10.17 1.03 15.10
CA GLY A 481 -10.82 -0.25 15.41
C GLY A 481 -9.89 -1.36 15.93
N PRO A 482 -8.76 -1.67 15.26
CA PRO A 482 -7.81 -2.70 15.67
C PRO A 482 -6.66 -2.20 16.56
N ILE A 483 -6.67 -0.94 17.00
CA ILE A 483 -5.64 -0.34 17.87
C ILE A 483 -4.26 -0.23 17.18
N CYS A 484 -4.25 0.44 16.02
CA CYS A 484 -3.01 0.71 15.28
C CYS A 484 -2.05 1.69 15.99
N HIS A 485 -0.79 1.67 15.54
CA HIS A 485 0.29 2.51 16.06
C HIS A 485 1.28 2.94 14.96
N GLY A 486 2.17 3.87 15.30
CA GLY A 486 3.35 4.22 14.50
C GLY A 486 4.63 3.69 15.16
N ALA A 487 5.60 4.59 15.39
CA ALA A 487 6.88 4.31 16.04
C ALA A 487 7.30 5.42 17.03
N GLY A 488 8.39 5.18 17.75
CA GLY A 488 8.97 5.97 18.83
C GLY A 488 8.59 5.48 20.22
N ARG A 489 9.58 5.18 21.09
CA ARG A 489 9.35 4.65 22.46
C ARG A 489 8.54 5.59 23.36
N GLN A 490 8.57 6.88 23.08
CA GLN A 490 7.80 7.90 23.80
C GLN A 490 6.32 7.96 23.38
N HIS A 491 5.95 7.33 22.26
CA HIS A 491 4.59 7.37 21.71
C HIS A 491 3.79 6.15 22.15
N GLN A 492 2.52 6.40 22.48
CA GLN A 492 1.53 5.36 22.73
C GLN A 492 0.78 5.03 21.41
N THR A 493 -0.19 4.11 21.43
CA THR A 493 -0.99 3.80 20.22
C THR A 493 -1.77 5.03 19.76
N VAL A 494 -2.22 5.07 18.49
CA VAL A 494 -3.05 6.19 17.98
C VAL A 494 -4.30 6.38 18.86
N ASN A 495 -4.84 5.28 19.40
CA ASN A 495 -6.02 5.25 20.24
C ASN A 495 -5.81 5.93 21.61
N ASP A 496 -4.58 5.98 22.14
CA ASP A 496 -4.27 6.64 23.42
C ASP A 496 -4.45 8.18 23.35
N TYR A 497 -4.54 8.74 22.13
CA TYR A 497 -4.79 10.18 21.89
C TYR A 497 -6.29 10.52 21.77
N VAL A 498 -7.18 9.53 21.82
CA VAL A 498 -8.64 9.75 21.81
C VAL A 498 -9.10 10.34 23.16
N ARG A 499 -9.98 11.34 23.10
CA ARG A 499 -10.62 12.03 24.24
C ARG A 499 -12.14 11.96 24.22
N ALA A 500 -12.74 11.56 23.09
CA ALA A 500 -14.13 11.14 23.04
C ALA A 500 -14.39 10.17 21.87
N VAL A 501 -15.38 9.29 22.04
CA VAL A 501 -15.90 8.38 21.02
C VAL A 501 -17.40 8.65 20.86
N GLU A 502 -17.85 8.95 19.64
CA GLU A 502 -19.27 9.15 19.31
C GLU A 502 -19.76 8.01 18.42
N TYR A 503 -20.82 7.31 18.80
CA TYR A 503 -21.25 6.06 18.14
C TYR A 503 -22.75 5.82 18.22
N VAL A 504 -23.25 4.90 17.38
CA VAL A 504 -24.60 4.38 17.45
C VAL A 504 -24.61 3.07 18.24
N ASP A 505 -25.33 3.06 19.36
CA ASP A 505 -25.41 1.92 20.29
C ASP A 505 -26.33 0.78 19.80
N ALA A 506 -26.42 -0.32 20.55
CA ALA A 506 -27.23 -1.49 20.19
C ALA A 506 -28.77 -1.25 20.21
N ASN A 507 -29.24 -0.07 20.62
CA ASN A 507 -30.64 0.36 20.51
C ASN A 507 -30.85 1.33 19.33
N GLY A 508 -29.78 1.71 18.63
CA GLY A 508 -29.80 2.71 17.56
C GLY A 508 -29.89 4.14 18.07
N GLU A 509 -29.40 4.40 19.28
CA GLU A 509 -29.26 5.75 19.83
C GLU A 509 -27.83 6.25 19.64
N HIS A 510 -27.67 7.53 19.30
CA HIS A 510 -26.36 8.17 19.18
C HIS A 510 -25.85 8.57 20.57
N ARG A 511 -24.60 8.20 20.88
CA ARG A 511 -23.97 8.27 22.20
C ARG A 511 -22.59 8.88 22.11
N THR A 512 -22.16 9.46 23.23
CA THR A 512 -20.79 9.96 23.41
C THR A 512 -20.18 9.37 24.68
N ILE A 513 -18.95 8.89 24.60
CA ILE A 513 -18.12 8.53 25.76
C ILE A 513 -16.91 9.45 25.78
N SER A 514 -16.64 10.06 26.94
CA SER A 514 -15.45 10.88 27.19
C SER A 514 -14.84 10.64 28.58
N ASP A 515 -15.37 9.69 29.35
CA ASP A 515 -14.78 9.26 30.62
C ASP A 515 -13.44 8.55 30.36
N PRO A 516 -12.31 9.01 30.93
CA PRO A 516 -10.98 8.42 30.70
C PRO A 516 -10.87 6.93 31.03
N GLU A 517 -11.64 6.39 31.97
CA GLU A 517 -11.64 4.96 32.29
C GLU A 517 -12.45 4.17 31.27
N HIS A 518 -13.62 4.66 30.86
CA HIS A 518 -14.42 4.05 29.79
C HIS A 518 -13.69 4.07 28.44
N LEU A 519 -12.93 5.12 28.14
CA LEU A 519 -12.13 5.23 26.91
C LEU A 519 -11.09 4.10 26.77
N LYS A 520 -10.60 3.49 27.86
CA LYS A 520 -9.66 2.35 27.81
C LYS A 520 -10.25 1.10 27.14
N ALA A 521 -11.57 1.00 27.04
CA ALA A 521 -12.27 0.03 26.21
C ALA A 521 -12.88 0.68 24.95
N ALA A 522 -13.55 1.82 25.11
CA ALA A 522 -14.34 2.43 24.04
C ALA A 522 -13.49 2.96 22.86
N ALA A 523 -12.28 3.45 23.11
CA ALA A 523 -11.38 3.88 22.05
C ALA A 523 -10.57 2.73 21.43
N GLY A 524 -10.67 1.50 21.93
CA GLY A 524 -10.03 0.29 21.39
C GLY A 524 -11.05 -0.85 21.26
N HIS A 525 -12.17 -0.55 20.62
CA HIS A 525 -13.42 -1.29 20.76
C HIS A 525 -13.64 -2.44 19.76
N PHE A 526 -12.76 -2.61 18.76
CA PHE A 526 -12.91 -3.65 17.71
C PHE A 526 -14.27 -3.66 16.99
N GLY A 527 -14.97 -2.53 16.89
CA GLY A 527 -16.35 -2.48 16.37
C GLY A 527 -17.43 -3.01 17.33
N LEU A 528 -17.08 -3.53 18.52
CA LEU A 528 -18.01 -4.22 19.42
C LEU A 528 -18.92 -3.29 20.24
N LEU A 529 -18.43 -2.09 20.57
CA LEU A 529 -19.21 -1.04 21.26
C LEU A 529 -20.45 -0.59 20.46
N GLY A 530 -20.37 -0.67 19.14
CA GLY A 530 -21.35 -0.12 18.20
C GLY A 530 -20.68 0.50 16.98
N ILE A 531 -21.48 1.14 16.12
CA ILE A 531 -20.98 1.81 14.92
C ILE A 531 -20.44 3.18 15.34
N VAL A 532 -19.12 3.30 15.50
CA VAL A 532 -18.49 4.60 15.75
C VAL A 532 -18.69 5.50 14.54
N THR A 533 -19.01 6.76 14.82
CA THR A 533 -19.32 7.82 13.85
C THR A 533 -18.22 8.87 13.82
N HIS A 534 -17.70 9.25 15.00
CA HIS A 534 -16.62 10.22 15.15
C HIS A 534 -15.70 9.84 16.32
N LEU A 535 -14.43 10.24 16.20
CA LEU A 535 -13.42 10.22 17.25
C LEU A 535 -12.95 11.64 17.52
N THR A 536 -12.82 12.02 18.78
CA THR A 536 -12.15 13.27 19.15
C THR A 536 -10.72 12.95 19.56
N PHE A 537 -9.74 13.43 18.80
CA PHE A 537 -8.31 13.32 19.13
C PHE A 537 -7.81 14.57 19.86
N GLU A 538 -6.83 14.38 20.74
CA GLU A 538 -5.99 15.45 21.28
C GLU A 538 -4.74 15.60 20.42
N LEU A 539 -4.61 16.76 19.77
CA LEU A 539 -3.51 17.09 18.87
C LEU A 539 -2.42 17.90 19.56
N ASP A 540 -1.19 17.63 19.16
CA ASP A 540 -0.05 18.48 19.47
C ASP A 540 0.06 19.64 18.46
N LYS A 541 0.74 20.72 18.86
CA LYS A 541 1.09 21.82 17.95
C LYS A 541 1.92 21.26 16.78
N MET A 542 1.70 21.78 15.57
CA MET A 542 2.48 21.41 14.39
C MET A 542 3.99 21.61 14.64
N SER A 543 4.75 20.56 14.33
CA SER A 543 6.20 20.51 14.31
C SER A 543 6.68 19.87 12.99
N TYR A 544 7.99 19.90 12.75
CA TYR A 544 8.61 19.42 11.51
C TYR A 544 9.61 18.32 11.84
N ALA A 545 9.57 17.22 11.10
CA ALA A 545 10.57 16.16 11.24
C ALA A 545 11.85 16.55 10.51
N VAL A 546 13.00 16.24 11.12
CA VAL A 546 14.32 16.33 10.50
C VAL A 546 14.74 14.91 10.13
N MET A 547 14.27 14.45 8.97
CA MET A 547 14.51 13.09 8.47
C MET A 547 15.95 12.98 7.94
N GLN A 548 16.70 12.02 8.47
CA GLN A 548 18.06 11.68 8.04
C GLN A 548 18.17 10.17 7.83
N PRO A 549 17.47 9.63 6.81
CA PRO A 549 17.46 8.21 6.52
C PRO A 549 18.86 7.72 6.10
N VAL A 550 19.20 6.50 6.49
CA VAL A 550 20.51 5.91 6.22
C VAL A 550 20.42 4.45 5.76
N LYS A 551 21.42 3.98 4.99
CA LYS A 551 21.54 2.59 4.53
C LYS A 551 22.81 1.88 5.05
N PRO A 552 22.96 1.69 6.37
CA PRO A 552 24.12 1.01 6.95
C PRO A 552 24.18 -0.46 6.54
N ASP A 553 25.34 -1.07 6.73
CA ASP A 553 25.47 -2.53 6.71
C ASP A 553 24.51 -3.18 7.71
N ILE A 554 23.86 -4.28 7.32
CA ILE A 554 22.88 -4.99 8.17
C ILE A 554 23.48 -5.40 9.53
N GLY A 555 24.76 -5.77 9.58
CA GLY A 555 25.49 -6.11 10.82
C GLY A 555 25.76 -4.92 11.75
N LEU A 556 25.52 -3.69 11.29
CA LEU A 556 25.70 -2.44 12.03
C LEU A 556 24.39 -1.64 12.18
N ALA A 557 23.32 -2.01 11.49
CA ALA A 557 22.01 -1.36 11.61
C ALA A 557 21.33 -1.67 12.95
N ILE A 558 21.32 -2.97 13.27
CA ILE A 558 20.96 -3.55 14.57
C ILE A 558 21.98 -4.66 14.79
N PRO A 559 23.04 -4.43 15.59
CA PRO A 559 24.05 -5.45 15.82
C PRO A 559 23.44 -6.75 16.38
N PRO A 560 23.93 -7.94 15.98
CA PRO A 560 23.51 -9.22 16.57
C PRO A 560 24.04 -9.34 18.01
N LEU A 561 23.59 -10.35 18.77
CA LEU A 561 24.16 -10.61 20.10
C LEU A 561 25.58 -11.20 20.01
N ALA A 562 25.84 -12.01 19.00
CA ALA A 562 27.16 -12.51 18.65
C ALA A 562 27.42 -12.41 17.13
N LEU A 563 28.67 -12.16 16.72
CA LEU A 563 29.01 -11.97 15.29
C LEU A 563 28.85 -13.26 14.46
N GLU A 564 28.90 -14.42 15.12
CA GLU A 564 28.58 -15.72 14.56
C GLU A 564 27.09 -15.92 14.24
N ASP A 565 26.18 -15.12 14.81
CA ASP A 565 24.74 -15.15 14.50
C ASP A 565 24.41 -14.55 13.12
N ILE A 566 25.36 -13.83 12.50
CA ILE A 566 25.20 -13.28 11.15
C ILE A 566 25.32 -14.43 10.13
N PRO A 567 24.32 -14.65 9.24
CA PRO A 567 24.41 -15.63 8.16
C PRO A 567 25.69 -15.48 7.34
N ILE A 568 26.26 -16.60 6.89
CA ILE A 568 27.55 -16.62 6.19
C ILE A 568 27.59 -15.73 4.93
N ALA A 569 26.47 -15.52 4.25
CA ALA A 569 26.36 -14.61 3.09
C ALA A 569 26.39 -13.11 3.45
N LEU A 570 25.95 -12.76 4.66
CA LEU A 570 25.90 -11.38 5.15
C LEU A 570 27.15 -11.01 5.98
N ARG A 571 27.87 -12.02 6.48
CA ARG A 571 28.98 -11.86 7.43
C ARG A 571 30.15 -11.05 6.87
N LYS A 572 30.59 -10.06 7.65
CA LYS A 572 31.78 -9.24 7.39
C LYS A 572 32.61 -9.09 8.67
N THR A 573 33.85 -8.63 8.51
CA THR A 573 34.71 -8.26 9.64
C THR A 573 34.50 -6.80 10.02
N PHE A 574 34.15 -6.56 11.27
CA PHE A 574 34.06 -5.24 11.88
C PHE A 574 35.11 -5.09 12.98
N THR A 575 35.62 -3.88 13.19
CA THR A 575 36.42 -3.60 14.39
C THR A 575 35.51 -3.53 15.62
N GLU A 576 36.05 -3.86 16.79
CA GLU A 576 35.33 -3.73 18.08
C GLU A 576 34.74 -2.32 18.26
N LYS A 577 35.46 -1.28 17.78
CA LYS A 577 34.98 0.10 17.83
C LYS A 577 33.73 0.30 16.95
N GLN A 578 33.76 -0.11 15.67
CA GLN A 578 32.61 0.03 14.76
C GLN A 578 31.36 -0.64 15.32
N TYR A 579 31.52 -1.86 15.82
CA TYR A 579 30.42 -2.63 16.40
C TYR A 579 29.87 -1.96 17.68
N LYS A 580 30.74 -1.48 18.57
CA LYS A 580 30.34 -0.76 19.79
C LYS A 580 29.67 0.58 19.49
N ASP A 581 30.19 1.33 18.52
CA ASP A 581 29.60 2.59 18.07
C ASP A 581 28.18 2.33 17.51
N ALA A 582 28.02 1.31 16.66
CA ALA A 582 26.75 0.89 16.08
C ALA A 582 25.72 0.46 17.15
N LEU A 583 26.14 -0.33 18.14
CA LEU A 583 25.28 -0.73 19.26
C LEU A 583 24.82 0.49 20.07
N THR A 584 25.71 1.46 20.29
CA THR A 584 25.39 2.71 20.99
C THR A 584 24.41 3.57 20.20
N ASP A 585 24.57 3.67 18.88
CA ASP A 585 23.64 4.39 18.00
C ASP A 585 22.27 3.71 17.97
N PHE A 586 22.20 2.38 17.82
CA PHE A 586 20.96 1.61 17.89
C PHE A 586 20.24 1.81 19.24
N GLU A 587 20.91 1.61 20.38
CA GLU A 587 20.28 1.80 21.70
C GLU A 587 19.78 3.25 21.90
N LYS A 588 20.51 4.25 21.39
CA LYS A 588 20.09 5.66 21.43
C LYS A 588 18.85 5.88 20.54
N ARG A 589 18.85 5.47 19.28
CA ARG A 589 17.71 5.64 18.36
C ARG A 589 16.46 4.93 18.88
N ALA A 590 16.61 3.73 19.40
CA ALA A 590 15.54 2.94 19.99
C ALA A 590 15.03 3.54 21.33
N SER A 591 15.80 4.43 21.96
CA SER A 591 15.44 5.06 23.24
C SER A 591 14.83 6.45 23.08
N ASP A 592 15.46 7.29 22.26
CA ASP A 592 15.41 8.75 22.41
C ASP A 592 15.00 9.47 21.13
N ASP A 593 15.04 8.83 19.96
CA ASP A 593 14.55 9.44 18.73
C ASP A 593 13.02 9.50 18.74
N TYR A 594 12.47 10.58 18.20
CA TYR A 594 11.03 10.81 18.13
C TYR A 594 10.32 9.68 17.38
N TYR A 595 10.90 9.26 16.25
CA TYR A 595 10.45 8.14 15.45
C TYR A 595 11.64 7.21 15.18
N SER A 596 11.44 5.90 15.30
CA SER A 596 12.51 4.92 15.27
C SER A 596 12.08 3.65 14.53
N GLU A 597 12.48 3.52 13.27
CA GLU A 597 12.11 2.41 12.40
C GLU A 597 13.29 1.87 11.56
N TRP A 598 13.34 0.55 11.39
CA TRP A 598 14.35 -0.19 10.64
C TRP A 598 13.68 -1.17 9.67
N PHE A 599 14.16 -1.21 8.44
CA PHE A 599 13.69 -2.09 7.37
C PHE A 599 14.82 -2.99 6.90
N TRP A 600 14.52 -4.26 6.65
CA TRP A 600 15.41 -5.16 5.94
C TRP A 600 14.67 -5.93 4.86
N PHE A 601 15.15 -5.75 3.63
CA PHE A 601 14.68 -6.48 2.47
C PHE A 601 15.51 -7.76 2.33
N PRO A 602 14.90 -8.93 2.04
CA PRO A 602 15.61 -10.20 1.99
C PRO A 602 16.84 -10.15 1.08
N ARG A 603 17.88 -10.91 1.46
CA ARG A 603 19.16 -11.04 0.72
C ARG A 603 20.01 -9.75 0.62
N SER A 604 19.48 -8.58 0.99
CA SER A 604 20.22 -7.32 1.08
C SER A 604 21.30 -7.36 2.18
N GLN A 605 22.47 -6.80 1.88
CA GLN A 605 23.54 -6.55 2.87
C GLN A 605 23.39 -5.21 3.60
N GLN A 606 22.37 -4.42 3.27
CA GLN A 606 22.08 -3.12 3.90
C GLN A 606 20.67 -3.15 4.49
N ALA A 607 20.52 -2.63 5.70
CA ALA A 607 19.21 -2.22 6.20
C ALA A 607 18.89 -0.81 5.67
N TRP A 608 17.63 -0.42 5.70
CA TRP A 608 17.24 0.98 5.64
C TRP A 608 16.77 1.43 7.02
N VAL A 609 17.33 2.53 7.54
CA VAL A 609 16.99 3.04 8.87
C VAL A 609 16.38 4.42 8.73
N ASN A 610 15.12 4.55 9.13
CA ASN A 610 14.36 5.79 9.13
C ASN A 610 14.08 6.17 10.59
N SER A 611 15.04 6.84 11.22
CA SER A 611 14.86 7.40 12.57
C SER A 611 15.14 8.90 12.55
N TRP A 612 14.29 9.68 13.22
CA TRP A 612 14.33 11.13 13.14
C TRP A 612 13.76 11.81 14.39
N ASN A 613 14.05 13.10 14.51
CA ASN A 613 13.62 13.97 15.59
C ASN A 613 12.88 15.19 15.05
N THR A 614 12.10 15.86 15.89
CA THR A 614 11.30 17.03 15.50
C THR A 614 11.97 18.37 15.83
N THR A 615 11.63 19.39 15.05
CA THR A 615 11.97 20.81 15.28
C THR A 615 10.72 21.68 15.19
N ASP A 616 10.74 22.82 15.88
CA ASP A 616 9.77 23.92 15.71
C ASP A 616 10.16 24.87 14.56
N ASP A 617 11.38 24.75 14.02
CA ASP A 617 11.90 25.59 12.94
C ASP A 617 11.29 25.21 11.59
N LYS A 618 10.67 26.19 10.92
CA LYS A 618 10.07 26.03 9.59
C LYS A 618 11.06 26.27 8.44
N THR A 619 12.31 26.63 8.76
CA THR A 619 13.34 26.92 7.76
C THR A 619 13.67 25.65 6.96
N ASN A 620 13.68 25.76 5.63
CA ASN A 620 13.92 24.66 4.69
C ASN A 620 12.90 23.50 4.73
N VAL A 621 11.68 23.71 5.28
CA VAL A 621 10.60 22.73 5.17
C VAL A 621 10.20 22.52 3.71
N VAL A 622 10.18 21.27 3.27
CA VAL A 622 9.72 20.83 1.94
C VAL A 622 8.50 19.90 2.05
N GLU A 623 7.68 19.83 1.00
CA GLU A 623 6.69 18.76 0.87
C GLU A 623 7.42 17.44 0.54
N TYR A 624 7.32 16.45 1.42
CA TYR A 624 7.93 15.14 1.22
C TYR A 624 6.88 14.02 1.44
N PRO A 625 6.79 13.02 0.54
CA PRO A 625 7.30 13.06 -0.82
C PRO A 625 6.75 14.27 -1.60
N SER A 626 7.51 14.82 -2.55
CA SER A 626 7.03 15.87 -3.44
C SER A 626 5.86 15.36 -4.31
N PRO A 627 5.08 16.21 -5.00
CA PRO A 627 4.00 15.74 -5.88
C PRO A 627 4.47 14.73 -6.94
N PHE A 628 5.63 14.96 -7.57
CA PHE A 628 6.20 14.02 -8.55
C PHE A 628 6.79 12.78 -7.90
N LEU A 629 7.46 12.88 -6.74
CA LEU A 629 7.90 11.69 -6.02
C LEU A 629 6.71 10.85 -5.54
N THR A 630 5.59 11.48 -5.15
CA THR A 630 4.33 10.81 -4.81
C THR A 630 3.77 10.04 -6.00
N TRP A 631 3.85 10.62 -7.20
CA TRP A 631 3.48 9.94 -8.45
C TRP A 631 4.42 8.79 -8.80
N CYS A 632 5.74 8.96 -8.66
CA CYS A 632 6.71 7.87 -8.84
C CYS A 632 6.44 6.72 -7.85
N GLN A 633 6.22 7.01 -6.57
CA GLN A 633 5.89 6.00 -5.55
C GLN A 633 4.55 5.29 -5.83
N TRP A 634 3.59 5.99 -6.42
CA TRP A 634 2.34 5.40 -6.89
C TRP A 634 2.56 4.44 -8.07
N VAL A 635 3.39 4.84 -9.05
CA VAL A 635 3.78 4.00 -10.20
C VAL A 635 4.63 2.81 -9.73
N GLU A 636 5.48 2.98 -8.71
CA GLU A 636 6.21 1.88 -8.06
C GLU A 636 5.25 0.84 -7.49
N GLY A 637 4.22 1.25 -6.74
CA GLY A 637 3.22 0.33 -6.19
C GLY A 637 2.42 -0.41 -7.27
N TRP A 638 1.97 0.30 -8.31
CA TRP A 638 1.28 -0.32 -9.45
C TRP A 638 2.19 -1.28 -10.24
N LEU A 639 3.44 -0.90 -10.47
CA LEU A 639 4.42 -1.77 -11.16
C LEU A 639 4.80 -2.98 -10.32
N GLY A 640 4.83 -2.86 -8.99
CA GLY A 640 4.98 -3.99 -8.08
C GLY A 640 3.93 -5.07 -8.36
N TYR A 641 2.66 -4.70 -8.43
CA TYR A 641 1.57 -5.61 -8.84
C TYR A 641 1.77 -6.20 -10.25
N VAL A 642 2.17 -5.39 -11.24
CA VAL A 642 2.45 -5.87 -12.61
C VAL A 642 3.60 -6.89 -12.66
N ILE A 643 4.60 -6.74 -11.79
CA ILE A 643 5.72 -7.69 -11.64
C ILE A 643 5.26 -8.96 -10.93
N THR A 644 4.63 -8.87 -9.76
CA THR A 644 4.27 -10.05 -8.94
C THR A 644 3.23 -10.94 -9.61
N THR A 645 2.31 -10.36 -10.37
CA THR A 645 1.30 -11.11 -11.14
C THR A 645 1.78 -11.56 -12.52
N ASN A 646 3.02 -11.25 -12.91
CA ASN A 646 3.54 -11.65 -14.22
C ASN A 646 3.84 -13.17 -14.27
N PRO A 647 3.41 -13.90 -15.31
CA PRO A 647 3.75 -15.31 -15.47
C PRO A 647 5.25 -15.62 -15.41
N ILE A 648 6.14 -14.75 -15.93
CA ILE A 648 7.59 -14.98 -15.83
C ILE A 648 8.07 -14.96 -14.37
N PHE A 649 7.46 -14.11 -13.54
CA PHE A 649 7.85 -13.96 -12.15
C PHE A 649 7.51 -15.21 -11.35
N GLN A 650 6.42 -15.89 -11.71
CA GLN A 650 5.99 -17.15 -11.10
C GLN A 650 6.96 -18.32 -11.37
N GLU A 651 7.65 -18.33 -12.51
CA GLU A 651 8.68 -19.32 -12.83
C GLU A 651 10.04 -19.05 -12.15
N PHE A 652 10.25 -17.84 -11.61
CA PHE A 652 11.50 -17.51 -10.91
C PHE A 652 11.59 -18.22 -9.56
N PRO A 653 12.76 -18.77 -9.19
CA PRO A 653 13.03 -19.22 -7.83
C PRO A 653 12.70 -18.13 -6.81
N GLY A 654 12.22 -18.51 -5.63
CA GLY A 654 11.87 -17.61 -4.55
C GLY A 654 13.02 -16.68 -4.12
N ARG A 655 14.28 -17.14 -4.20
CA ARG A 655 15.46 -16.29 -4.04
C ARG A 655 15.59 -15.16 -5.08
N TRP A 656 15.23 -15.43 -6.34
CA TRP A 656 15.24 -14.41 -7.40
C TRP A 656 14.07 -13.45 -7.22
N GLN A 657 12.87 -13.97 -6.94
CA GLN A 657 11.69 -13.15 -6.62
C GLN A 657 11.99 -12.16 -5.48
N ALA A 658 12.56 -12.65 -4.38
CA ALA A 658 12.92 -11.83 -3.23
C ALA A 658 14.00 -10.77 -3.56
N GLU A 659 15.05 -11.12 -4.31
CA GLU A 659 16.10 -10.17 -4.71
C GLU A 659 15.59 -9.08 -5.67
N ILE A 660 14.70 -9.43 -6.60
CA ILE A 660 14.08 -8.45 -7.50
C ILE A 660 13.25 -7.44 -6.71
N LEU A 661 12.44 -7.89 -5.74
CA LEU A 661 11.63 -7.01 -4.89
C LEU A 661 12.48 -6.21 -3.90
N ALA A 662 13.54 -6.81 -3.36
CA ALA A 662 14.49 -6.15 -2.47
C ALA A 662 15.23 -5.00 -3.17
N THR A 663 15.72 -5.22 -4.39
CA THR A 663 16.36 -4.16 -5.19
C THR A 663 15.36 -3.10 -5.64
N PHE A 664 14.16 -3.51 -6.07
CA PHE A 664 13.07 -2.60 -6.42
C PHE A 664 12.69 -1.65 -5.30
N SER A 665 12.72 -2.13 -4.06
CA SER A 665 12.43 -1.31 -2.89
C SER A 665 13.64 -0.47 -2.44
N MET A 666 14.82 -1.09 -2.28
CA MET A 666 16.01 -0.44 -1.73
C MET A 666 16.60 0.66 -2.62
N VAL A 667 16.35 0.66 -3.94
CA VAL A 667 16.75 1.76 -4.82
C VAL A 667 15.84 2.98 -4.65
N ASN A 668 14.55 2.78 -4.36
CA ASN A 668 13.52 3.84 -4.29
C ASN A 668 13.28 4.39 -2.86
N LEU A 669 14.15 4.04 -1.91
CA LEU A 669 14.19 4.63 -0.56
C LEU A 669 15.36 5.62 -0.44
N PRO A 670 15.23 6.74 0.29
CA PRO A 670 16.35 7.67 0.53
C PRO A 670 17.41 7.05 1.48
N PRO A 671 18.71 7.39 1.42
CA PRO A 671 19.33 8.19 0.39
C PRO A 671 19.25 7.48 -0.96
N PHE A 672 18.94 8.24 -2.00
CA PHE A 672 18.82 7.69 -3.35
C PHE A 672 20.18 7.36 -3.98
N GLU A 673 21.28 7.85 -3.39
CA GLU A 673 22.62 7.37 -3.67
C GLU A 673 22.78 5.92 -3.19
N PHE A 674 22.81 4.97 -4.13
CA PHE A 674 23.11 3.57 -3.84
C PHE A 674 24.62 3.32 -3.68
N SER A 675 25.34 4.24 -3.04
CA SER A 675 26.81 4.26 -2.92
C SER A 675 27.33 3.11 -2.03
N SER A 676 28.60 3.15 -1.61
CA SER A 676 29.20 2.04 -0.84
C SER A 676 28.47 1.81 0.50
N TYR A 677 28.86 0.78 1.27
CA TYR A 677 28.35 0.58 2.65
C TYR A 677 28.61 1.76 3.61
N LYS A 678 29.39 2.75 3.17
CA LYS A 678 29.51 4.06 3.80
C LYS A 678 28.72 5.08 2.98
N GLN A 679 27.75 5.69 3.64
CA GLN A 679 27.04 6.85 3.15
C GLN A 679 27.93 8.09 3.30
N GLU A 680 28.48 8.57 2.19
CA GLU A 680 29.44 9.69 2.19
C GLU A 680 28.76 11.05 2.31
N GLN A 681 27.49 11.16 1.93
CA GLN A 681 26.66 12.37 2.06
C GLN A 681 25.42 12.11 2.92
N LEU A 682 25.14 13.02 3.84
CA LEU A 682 23.96 12.98 4.70
C LEU A 682 22.82 13.75 4.05
N GLU A 683 21.86 13.04 3.46
CA GLU A 683 20.61 13.63 2.98
C GLU A 683 19.75 14.03 4.19
N THR A 684 19.37 15.30 4.29
CA THR A 684 18.50 15.82 5.35
C THR A 684 17.24 16.40 4.74
N ILE A 685 16.11 15.81 5.06
CA ILE A 685 14.78 16.24 4.60
C ILE A 685 14.04 16.83 5.80
N VAL A 686 13.77 18.13 5.77
CA VAL A 686 12.91 18.77 6.78
C VAL A 686 11.49 18.84 6.20
N THR A 687 10.52 18.20 6.84
CA THR A 687 9.12 18.20 6.36
C THR A 687 8.13 18.29 7.51
N SER A 688 6.85 18.58 7.23
CA SER A 688 5.80 18.61 8.25
C SER A 688 5.65 17.25 8.94
N LEU A 689 5.32 17.20 10.23
CA LEU A 689 5.22 15.94 10.95
C LEU A 689 4.27 14.90 10.29
N PRO A 690 3.06 15.27 9.79
CA PRO A 690 2.20 14.33 9.06
C PRO A 690 2.87 13.73 7.81
N ASN A 691 3.70 14.49 7.11
CA ASN A 691 4.43 14.03 5.93
C ASN A 691 5.54 13.03 6.28
N ALA A 692 6.18 13.20 7.44
CA ALA A 692 7.23 12.29 7.90
C ALA A 692 6.67 11.00 8.53
N LEU A 693 5.51 11.08 9.20
CA LEU A 693 4.77 9.89 9.67
C LEU A 693 4.29 9.06 8.47
N HIS A 694 3.74 9.73 7.47
CA HIS A 694 3.34 9.12 6.21
C HIS A 694 4.43 9.34 5.14
N PHE A 695 5.60 8.71 5.26
CA PHE A 695 6.73 8.97 4.34
C PHE A 695 6.68 8.22 3.00
N ARG A 696 5.73 7.28 2.80
CA ARG A 696 5.48 6.57 1.52
C ARG A 696 4.02 6.72 1.08
N ARG A 697 3.78 6.81 -0.24
CA ARG A 697 2.45 6.88 -0.88
C ARG A 697 2.24 5.73 -1.86
N GLY A 698 0.98 5.34 -2.11
CA GLY A 698 0.64 4.40 -3.18
C GLY A 698 1.07 2.94 -2.94
N ILE A 699 1.66 2.62 -1.78
CA ILE A 699 2.04 1.25 -1.40
C ILE A 699 0.84 0.30 -1.35
N GLN A 700 -0.38 0.83 -1.20
CA GLN A 700 -1.65 0.08 -1.31
C GLN A 700 -1.85 -0.60 -2.69
N ASN A 701 -1.11 -0.17 -3.72
CA ASN A 701 -1.25 -0.71 -5.09
C ASN A 701 -0.54 -2.05 -5.32
N MET A 702 0.31 -2.49 -4.39
CA MET A 702 0.90 -3.83 -4.39
C MET A 702 0.38 -4.61 -3.18
N ARG A 703 -0.30 -5.75 -3.41
CA ARG A 703 -0.85 -6.56 -2.30
C ARG A 703 0.27 -7.25 -1.53
N VAL A 704 0.12 -7.33 -0.20
CA VAL A 704 1.06 -8.04 0.68
C VAL A 704 0.33 -8.98 1.65
N ARG A 705 1.04 -10.01 2.08
CA ARG A 705 0.77 -10.76 3.33
C ARG A 705 1.68 -10.21 4.41
N ASP A 706 1.19 -10.22 5.64
CA ASP A 706 1.68 -9.33 6.69
C ASP A 706 1.34 -9.92 8.05
N MET A 707 2.36 -10.44 8.73
CA MET A 707 2.29 -10.85 10.13
C MET A 707 3.02 -9.82 10.99
N GLU A 708 2.50 -9.51 12.17
CA GLU A 708 3.21 -8.63 13.12
C GLU A 708 3.03 -9.11 14.54
N PHE A 709 4.12 -9.06 15.31
CA PHE A 709 4.09 -9.26 16.75
C PHE A 709 4.62 -8.06 17.53
N GLN A 710 4.04 -7.89 18.71
CA GLN A 710 4.32 -6.87 19.70
C GLN A 710 5.07 -7.56 20.83
N ILE A 711 6.40 -7.44 20.81
CA ILE A 711 7.31 -8.10 21.75
C ILE A 711 7.62 -7.11 22.89
N PRO A 712 7.24 -7.41 24.15
CA PRO A 712 7.59 -6.55 25.28
C PRO A 712 9.11 -6.43 25.45
N ILE A 713 9.62 -5.22 25.65
CA ILE A 713 11.03 -5.01 26.01
C ILE A 713 11.15 -5.17 27.54
N PRO A 714 11.95 -6.13 28.06
CA PRO A 714 12.13 -6.33 29.49
C PRO A 714 13.10 -5.30 30.09
N GLY A 715 13.28 -5.35 31.41
CA GLY A 715 14.30 -4.56 32.11
C GLY A 715 15.69 -5.18 31.97
N LYS A 716 16.76 -4.37 31.98
CA LYS A 716 18.13 -4.92 32.02
C LYS A 716 18.37 -5.64 33.34
N LYS A 717 19.04 -6.79 33.30
CA LYS A 717 19.35 -7.61 34.49
C LYS A 717 20.18 -6.87 35.56
N ASP A 718 21.04 -5.94 35.15
CA ASP A 718 21.87 -5.11 36.04
C ASP A 718 21.17 -3.81 36.45
N ASP A 719 20.21 -3.32 35.66
CA ASP A 719 19.37 -2.16 35.97
C ASP A 719 17.95 -2.33 35.39
N PRO A 720 17.02 -2.93 36.16
CA PRO A 720 15.64 -3.16 35.70
C PRO A 720 14.82 -1.88 35.47
N SER A 721 15.38 -0.68 35.67
CA SER A 721 14.74 0.57 35.25
C SER A 721 14.94 0.89 33.77
N LYS A 722 15.93 0.25 33.11
CA LYS A 722 16.31 0.50 31.72
C LYS A 722 15.84 -0.64 30.80
N PRO A 723 15.49 -0.36 29.53
CA PRO A 723 15.15 -1.37 28.53
C PRO A 723 16.32 -2.30 28.23
N ASP A 724 16.07 -3.60 28.13
CA ASP A 724 17.01 -4.56 27.55
C ASP A 724 16.72 -4.77 26.06
N TYR A 725 17.43 -4.02 25.20
CA TYR A 725 17.34 -4.17 23.76
C TYR A 725 17.99 -5.46 23.20
N SER A 726 18.52 -6.36 24.05
CA SER A 726 18.97 -7.69 23.57
C SER A 726 17.83 -8.51 22.98
N VAL A 727 16.60 -8.36 23.51
CA VAL A 727 15.41 -9.02 22.94
C VAL A 727 15.11 -8.55 21.52
N VAL A 728 15.40 -7.29 21.21
CA VAL A 728 15.14 -6.67 19.90
C VAL A 728 16.19 -7.12 18.88
N GLN A 729 17.47 -7.12 19.28
CA GLN A 729 18.56 -7.69 18.49
C GLN A 729 18.25 -9.16 18.17
N LYS A 730 17.81 -9.94 19.17
CA LYS A 730 17.41 -11.34 18.97
C LYS A 730 16.22 -11.47 18.00
N ALA A 731 15.15 -10.68 18.18
CA ALA A 731 13.96 -10.74 17.31
C ALA A 731 14.29 -10.50 15.83
N TRP A 732 15.10 -9.48 15.58
CA TRP A 732 15.57 -9.09 14.25
C TRP A 732 16.41 -10.19 13.58
N TRP A 733 17.42 -10.72 14.29
CA TRP A 733 18.30 -11.75 13.73
C TRP A 733 17.67 -13.14 13.69
N ASP A 734 16.66 -13.44 14.52
CA ASP A 734 15.87 -14.68 14.42
C ASP A 734 15.15 -14.75 13.05
N ILE A 735 14.52 -13.67 12.58
CA ILE A 735 13.88 -13.61 11.25
C ILE A 735 14.92 -13.73 10.14
N ILE A 736 15.99 -12.94 10.20
CA ILE A 736 17.05 -12.99 9.19
C ILE A 736 17.58 -14.42 9.09
N ASN A 737 17.91 -15.08 10.20
CA ASN A 737 18.38 -16.46 10.18
C ASN A 737 17.34 -17.44 9.60
N LEU A 738 16.05 -17.31 9.93
CA LEU A 738 15.00 -18.12 9.29
C LEU A 738 14.98 -17.98 7.77
N THR A 739 15.13 -16.77 7.23
CA THR A 739 15.22 -16.58 5.77
C THR A 739 16.48 -17.19 5.14
N TYR A 740 17.53 -17.47 5.91
CA TYR A 740 18.80 -18.08 5.45
C TYR A 740 18.89 -19.60 5.70
N GLU A 741 17.93 -20.16 6.42
CA GLU A 741 17.74 -21.61 6.50
C GLU A 741 17.05 -22.16 5.25
N ASP A 742 16.10 -21.40 4.69
CA ASP A 742 15.38 -21.69 3.45
C ASP A 742 15.96 -20.86 2.28
N ASP A 743 16.49 -21.55 1.27
CA ASP A 743 17.07 -20.90 0.10
C ASP A 743 15.98 -20.15 -0.70
N GLU A 744 14.73 -20.61 -0.67
CA GLU A 744 13.58 -20.07 -1.43
C GLU A 744 12.81 -18.94 -0.74
N CYS A 745 13.19 -18.61 0.50
CA CYS A 745 12.83 -17.38 1.21
C CYS A 745 11.30 -17.06 1.23
N PRO A 746 10.48 -17.70 2.08
CA PRO A 746 9.04 -17.44 2.14
C PRO A 746 8.65 -15.99 2.46
N MET A 747 9.53 -15.24 3.14
CA MET A 747 9.47 -13.78 3.27
C MET A 747 10.12 -13.16 2.01
N ARG A 748 9.30 -12.68 1.05
CA ARG A 748 9.80 -12.17 -0.24
C ARG A 748 9.80 -10.64 -0.38
N LEU A 749 9.28 -9.89 0.61
CA LEU A 749 9.22 -8.43 0.52
C LEU A 749 10.12 -7.72 1.54
N THR A 750 9.73 -7.63 2.82
CA THR A 750 10.46 -6.83 3.81
C THR A 750 10.18 -7.31 5.24
N MET A 751 11.09 -7.02 6.15
CA MET A 751 10.87 -7.03 7.60
C MET A 751 10.97 -5.58 8.09
N GLU A 752 10.00 -5.15 8.90
CA GLU A 752 9.92 -3.79 9.44
C GLU A 752 9.92 -3.87 10.97
N LEU A 753 10.82 -3.14 11.63
CA LEU A 753 10.88 -3.04 13.08
C LEU A 753 10.64 -1.59 13.50
N ARG A 754 9.63 -1.39 14.34
CA ARG A 754 9.34 -0.14 15.05
C ARG A 754 9.51 -0.33 16.54
N ILE A 755 10.08 0.65 17.24
CA ILE A 755 10.04 0.68 18.71
C ILE A 755 8.88 1.55 19.16
N MET A 756 8.06 1.07 20.07
CA MET A 756 6.85 1.72 20.56
C MET A 756 6.86 1.85 22.09
N GLY A 757 6.03 2.74 22.66
CA GLY A 757 5.78 2.83 24.09
C GLY A 757 4.77 1.81 24.63
N ASP A 758 4.38 2.00 25.89
CA ASP A 758 3.24 1.31 26.54
C ASP A 758 1.91 1.96 26.11
N SER A 759 0.80 1.24 26.20
CA SER A 759 -0.56 1.72 25.93
C SER A 759 -1.47 1.61 27.14
N LYS A 760 -2.44 2.53 27.29
CA LYS A 760 -3.44 2.52 28.37
C LYS A 760 -4.73 1.77 27.98
N LEU A 761 -4.89 1.39 26.71
CA LEU A 761 -6.04 0.63 26.23
C LEU A 761 -5.98 -0.81 26.76
N ILE A 762 -7.09 -1.32 27.31
CA ILE A 762 -7.13 -2.63 27.99
C ILE A 762 -6.70 -3.78 27.06
N MET A 763 -7.07 -3.69 25.78
CA MET A 763 -6.84 -4.74 24.79
C MET A 763 -5.71 -4.40 23.80
N ALA A 764 -4.91 -3.35 24.04
CA ALA A 764 -3.74 -3.08 23.22
C ALA A 764 -2.67 -4.17 23.45
N PRO A 765 -2.02 -4.70 22.39
CA PRO A 765 -0.91 -5.62 22.57
C PRO A 765 0.36 -4.94 23.16
N GLN A 766 0.40 -3.61 23.18
CA GLN A 766 1.43 -2.83 23.88
C GLN A 766 1.13 -2.65 25.39
N ASN A 767 -0.09 -2.92 25.86
CA ASN A 767 -0.48 -2.64 27.25
C ASN A 767 0.32 -3.47 28.26
N GLY A 768 0.97 -2.79 29.19
CA GLY A 768 1.86 -3.36 30.21
C GLY A 768 3.34 -3.42 29.81
N ASN A 769 3.71 -3.04 28.59
CA ASN A 769 5.08 -3.15 28.08
C ASN A 769 5.93 -1.94 28.52
N ARG A 770 6.27 -1.89 29.82
CA ARG A 770 6.76 -0.68 30.51
C ARG A 770 8.05 -0.06 29.97
N HIS A 771 8.96 -0.85 29.40
CA HIS A 771 10.21 -0.32 28.81
C HIS A 771 10.09 -0.14 27.29
N GLY A 772 8.88 -0.26 26.75
CA GLY A 772 8.56 -0.21 25.33
C GLY A 772 8.24 -1.58 24.74
N THR A 773 7.91 -1.55 23.45
CA THR A 773 7.54 -2.71 22.64
C THR A 773 8.39 -2.70 21.37
N ALA A 774 8.93 -3.85 20.99
CA ALA A 774 9.40 -4.08 19.64
C ALA A 774 8.22 -4.58 18.79
N SER A 775 7.73 -3.71 17.91
CA SER A 775 6.68 -3.98 16.95
C SER A 775 7.33 -4.42 15.66
N ILE A 776 7.23 -5.70 15.29
CA ILE A 776 7.99 -6.26 14.18
C ILE A 776 7.07 -6.94 13.17
N GLU A 777 6.97 -6.33 12.00
CA GLU A 777 6.22 -6.82 10.84
C GLU A 777 7.12 -7.69 9.95
N VAL A 778 6.55 -8.74 9.37
CA VAL A 778 7.19 -9.56 8.35
C VAL A 778 6.24 -9.69 7.17
N LEU A 779 6.68 -9.17 6.02
CA LEU A 779 5.87 -9.02 4.82
C LEU A 779 6.33 -9.96 3.70
N SER A 780 5.34 -10.46 2.97
CA SER A 780 5.54 -11.25 1.76
C SER A 780 4.44 -10.94 0.74
N ILE A 781 4.44 -11.62 -0.41
CA ILE A 781 3.48 -11.33 -1.50
C ILE A 781 2.51 -12.51 -1.72
N PRO A 782 1.18 -12.26 -1.77
CA PRO A 782 0.19 -13.32 -1.95
C PRO A 782 0.19 -13.89 -3.38
N ASP A 783 0.68 -13.13 -4.36
CA ASP A 783 0.63 -13.54 -5.78
C ASP A 783 1.62 -14.66 -6.11
N ALA A 784 2.73 -14.81 -5.36
CA ALA A 784 3.83 -15.71 -5.71
C ALA A 784 4.30 -16.64 -4.58
N VAL A 785 3.87 -16.40 -3.34
CA VAL A 785 4.14 -17.28 -2.20
C VAL A 785 2.81 -17.96 -1.84
N THR A 786 2.83 -19.28 -1.72
CA THR A 786 1.64 -20.08 -1.38
C THR A 786 1.37 -20.06 0.13
N ASP A 787 0.21 -20.56 0.55
CA ASP A 787 -0.06 -20.81 1.98
C ASP A 787 0.84 -21.94 2.54
N ASP A 788 1.17 -22.95 1.72
CA ASP A 788 2.09 -24.05 2.06
C ASP A 788 3.53 -23.59 2.36
N GLU A 789 3.98 -22.45 1.80
CA GLU A 789 5.28 -21.83 2.11
C GLU A 789 5.19 -20.88 3.32
N TRP A 790 4.10 -20.12 3.42
CA TRP A 790 3.98 -18.99 4.35
C TRP A 790 3.50 -19.37 5.74
N GLU A 791 2.49 -20.24 5.86
CA GLU A 791 1.98 -20.66 7.17
C GLU A 791 3.05 -21.38 8.01
N PRO A 792 3.87 -22.29 7.46
CA PRO A 792 4.98 -22.87 8.20
C PRO A 792 6.04 -21.83 8.60
N PHE A 793 6.32 -20.85 7.74
CA PHE A 793 7.25 -19.77 8.08
C PHE A 793 6.70 -18.91 9.24
N MET A 794 5.44 -18.46 9.16
CA MET A 794 4.77 -17.72 10.24
C MET A 794 4.77 -18.49 11.56
N GLN A 795 4.53 -19.81 11.53
CA GLN A 795 4.58 -20.66 12.72
C GLN A 795 5.98 -20.66 13.36
N ARG A 796 7.05 -20.79 12.56
CA ARG A 796 8.42 -20.78 13.05
C ARG A 796 8.82 -19.44 13.66
N VAL A 797 8.38 -18.33 13.05
CA VAL A 797 8.55 -16.97 13.60
C VAL A 797 7.87 -16.85 14.97
N ALA A 798 6.60 -17.28 15.05
CA ALA A 798 5.84 -17.23 16.29
C ALA A 798 6.46 -18.12 17.39
N ASP A 799 6.92 -19.33 17.06
CA ASP A 799 7.56 -20.25 18.01
C ASP A 799 8.84 -19.67 18.63
N LEU A 800 9.67 -18.98 17.83
CA LEU A 800 10.86 -18.29 18.33
C LEU A 800 10.48 -17.19 19.32
N TRP A 801 9.66 -16.23 18.88
CA TRP A 801 9.32 -15.03 19.67
C TRP A 801 8.48 -15.35 20.92
N LEU A 802 7.52 -16.27 20.84
CA LEU A 802 6.72 -16.72 21.99
C LEU A 802 7.54 -17.54 23.01
N GLY A 803 8.72 -18.02 22.63
CA GLY A 803 9.68 -18.67 23.53
C GLY A 803 10.52 -17.70 24.37
N TYR A 804 10.45 -16.39 24.11
CA TYR A 804 11.29 -15.38 24.78
C TYR A 804 10.92 -15.18 26.25
N LYS A 805 11.94 -14.77 27.03
CA LYS A 805 11.86 -14.65 28.48
C LYS A 805 12.49 -13.36 28.99
N ASP A 806 12.04 -12.92 30.16
CA ASP A 806 12.62 -11.82 30.92
C ASP A 806 13.88 -12.27 31.70
N GLU A 807 14.45 -11.35 32.49
CA GLU A 807 15.61 -11.60 33.34
C GLU A 807 15.36 -12.61 34.49
N ASN A 808 14.10 -12.85 34.83
CA ASN A 808 13.64 -13.78 35.86
C ASN A 808 13.36 -15.19 35.30
N GLY A 809 13.33 -15.34 33.97
CA GLY A 809 13.02 -16.57 33.25
C GLY A 809 11.53 -16.81 33.02
N GLU A 810 10.69 -15.81 33.31
CA GLU A 810 9.27 -15.77 32.98
C GLU A 810 9.07 -15.50 31.48
N LEU A 811 8.02 -16.06 30.88
CA LEU A 811 7.75 -15.89 29.46
C LEU A 811 7.20 -14.49 29.16
N LEU A 812 7.75 -13.80 28.16
CA LEU A 812 7.23 -12.50 27.74
C LEU A 812 5.81 -12.62 27.17
N ASN A 813 4.94 -11.62 27.43
CA ASN A 813 3.59 -11.59 26.88
C ASN A 813 3.56 -11.03 25.45
N VAL A 814 4.26 -11.73 24.55
CA VAL A 814 4.32 -11.46 23.11
C VAL A 814 2.93 -11.69 22.51
N ARG A 815 2.39 -10.68 21.81
CA ARG A 815 1.02 -10.66 21.30
C ARG A 815 1.00 -10.20 19.83
N PRO A 816 0.15 -10.75 18.96
CA PRO A 816 0.06 -10.27 17.57
C PRO A 816 -0.58 -8.88 17.51
N HIS A 817 -0.29 -8.12 16.46
CA HIS A 817 -1.09 -6.94 16.13
C HIS A 817 -2.46 -7.37 15.59
N TRP A 818 -3.54 -6.81 16.15
CA TRP A 818 -4.90 -7.31 15.87
C TRP A 818 -5.28 -7.32 14.40
N ALA A 819 -4.83 -6.34 13.61
CA ALA A 819 -5.18 -6.22 12.20
C ALA A 819 -4.49 -7.23 11.27
N LYS A 820 -3.44 -7.93 11.72
CA LYS A 820 -2.48 -8.66 10.85
C LYS A 820 -2.81 -10.16 10.73
N GLU A 821 -2.00 -10.90 10.00
CA GLU A 821 -2.18 -12.33 9.74
C GLU A 821 -1.60 -13.18 10.89
N TRP A 822 -2.47 -13.75 11.73
CA TRP A 822 -2.06 -14.60 12.87
C TRP A 822 -3.07 -15.70 13.24
N GLU A 823 -4.26 -15.76 12.63
CA GLU A 823 -5.33 -16.69 13.05
C GLU A 823 -5.03 -18.16 12.77
N LYS A 824 -4.25 -18.45 11.72
CA LYS A 824 -3.97 -19.83 11.26
C LYS A 824 -2.87 -20.54 12.06
N ILE A 825 -2.03 -19.82 12.79
CA ILE A 825 -0.90 -20.39 13.55
C ILE A 825 -1.33 -20.90 14.94
N THR A 826 -0.48 -21.72 15.54
CA THR A 826 -0.53 -22.07 16.96
C THR A 826 0.43 -21.20 17.76
N MET A 827 0.07 -20.90 19.00
CA MET A 827 0.85 -20.12 19.94
C MET A 827 1.05 -20.97 21.20
N ARG A 828 2.31 -21.32 21.51
CA ARG A 828 2.69 -22.18 22.64
C ARG A 828 1.91 -23.52 22.68
N GLY A 829 1.64 -24.10 21.50
CA GLY A 829 0.95 -25.38 21.34
C GLY A 829 -0.59 -25.33 21.42
N LYS A 830 -1.19 -24.14 21.53
CA LYS A 830 -2.65 -23.93 21.39
C LYS A 830 -2.98 -23.23 20.07
N PRO A 831 -4.17 -23.39 19.48
CA PRO A 831 -4.64 -22.49 18.41
C PRO A 831 -4.55 -21.02 18.86
N ALA A 832 -4.14 -20.11 17.96
CA ALA A 832 -3.89 -18.71 18.33
C ALA A 832 -5.05 -18.06 19.11
N LEU A 833 -6.29 -18.18 18.63
CA LEU A 833 -7.48 -17.65 19.30
C LEU A 833 -7.63 -18.16 20.75
N GLN A 834 -7.35 -19.44 20.99
CA GLN A 834 -7.41 -20.03 22.32
C GLN A 834 -6.31 -19.46 23.21
N HIS A 835 -5.08 -19.33 22.69
CA HIS A 835 -3.96 -18.73 23.44
C HIS A 835 -4.23 -17.27 23.83
N LEU A 836 -4.75 -16.47 22.89
CA LEU A 836 -5.10 -15.07 23.15
C LEU A 836 -6.16 -14.96 24.25
N LYS A 837 -7.19 -15.81 24.20
CA LYS A 837 -8.27 -15.82 25.20
C LYS A 837 -7.82 -16.31 26.58
N GLU A 838 -7.16 -17.46 26.64
CA GLU A 838 -6.88 -18.17 27.90
C GLU A 838 -5.61 -17.73 28.61
N ASP A 839 -4.62 -17.22 27.86
CA ASP A 839 -3.29 -16.91 28.37
C ASP A 839 -2.94 -15.42 28.18
N ALA A 840 -2.86 -14.93 26.94
CA ALA A 840 -2.23 -13.63 26.64
C ALA A 840 -3.09 -12.40 27.04
N TYR A 841 -4.41 -12.50 26.91
CA TYR A 841 -5.38 -11.48 27.33
C TYR A 841 -6.33 -11.97 28.44
N LYS A 842 -5.97 -13.05 29.15
CA LYS A 842 -6.74 -13.67 30.23
C LYS A 842 -7.32 -12.68 31.25
N ASP A 843 -6.50 -11.71 31.67
CA ASP A 843 -6.88 -10.69 32.66
C ASP A 843 -7.42 -9.40 32.01
N ALA A 844 -7.22 -9.22 30.70
CA ALA A 844 -7.66 -8.06 29.95
C ALA A 844 -9.12 -8.20 29.46
N ILE A 845 -9.49 -9.37 28.94
CA ILE A 845 -10.84 -9.66 28.45
C ILE A 845 -11.92 -9.45 29.54
N PRO A 846 -11.76 -9.92 30.79
CA PRO A 846 -12.73 -9.64 31.86
C PRO A 846 -12.85 -8.15 32.18
N LYS A 847 -11.72 -7.40 32.16
CA LYS A 847 -11.72 -5.94 32.40
C LYS A 847 -12.44 -5.20 31.26
N PHE A 848 -12.14 -5.56 30.02
CA PHE A 848 -12.79 -5.00 28.84
C PHE A 848 -14.31 -5.23 28.85
N LYS A 849 -14.74 -6.46 29.17
CA LYS A 849 -16.17 -6.80 29.36
C LYS A 849 -16.81 -6.02 30.50
N ALA A 850 -16.13 -5.85 31.63
CA ALA A 850 -16.62 -5.06 32.76
C ALA A 850 -16.82 -3.59 32.35
N THR A 851 -15.81 -2.96 31.75
CA THR A 851 -15.90 -1.57 31.27
C THR A 851 -17.01 -1.38 30.23
N LEU A 852 -17.20 -2.31 29.29
CA LEU A 852 -18.33 -2.27 28.37
C LEU A 852 -19.69 -2.44 29.08
N ALA A 853 -19.78 -3.29 30.10
CA ALA A 853 -21.00 -3.46 30.89
C ALA A 853 -21.33 -2.21 31.73
N ASP A 854 -20.32 -1.52 32.29
CA ASP A 854 -20.49 -0.27 33.04
C ASP A 854 -21.00 0.86 32.14
N ILE A 855 -20.45 0.98 30.92
CA ILE A 855 -20.96 1.89 29.87
C ILE A 855 -22.43 1.54 29.54
N GLY A 856 -22.72 0.26 29.31
CA GLY A 856 -24.05 -0.22 28.93
C GLY A 856 -25.11 0.01 30.00
N ALA A 857 -24.76 -0.18 31.28
CA ALA A 857 -25.64 0.04 32.42
C ALA A 857 -26.14 1.49 32.51
N VAL A 858 -25.31 2.47 32.12
CA VAL A 858 -25.69 3.89 32.05
C VAL A 858 -26.57 4.19 30.83
N GLN A 859 -26.40 3.46 29.73
CA GLN A 859 -27.03 3.75 28.44
C GLN A 859 -28.27 2.90 28.12
N GLY A 860 -28.51 1.80 28.84
CA GLY A 860 -29.67 0.92 28.66
C GLY A 860 -29.48 -0.21 27.66
N TRP A 861 -28.28 -0.80 27.60
CA TRP A 861 -27.98 -2.03 26.83
C TRP A 861 -27.00 -2.92 27.62
N ASP A 862 -26.92 -4.21 27.30
CA ASP A 862 -25.99 -5.14 27.96
C ASP A 862 -24.98 -5.80 26.99
N LEU A 863 -24.12 -6.68 27.50
CA LEU A 863 -23.15 -7.42 26.68
C LEU A 863 -23.81 -8.39 25.68
N ASN A 864 -25.04 -8.86 25.94
CA ASN A 864 -25.79 -9.71 25.02
C ASN A 864 -26.34 -8.89 23.85
N ASP A 865 -26.78 -7.65 24.09
CA ASP A 865 -27.12 -6.69 23.03
C ASP A 865 -25.91 -6.45 22.12
N LEU A 866 -24.73 -6.17 22.69
CA LEU A 866 -23.50 -6.00 21.90
C LEU A 866 -23.14 -7.27 21.12
N GLN A 867 -23.20 -8.45 21.76
CA GLN A 867 -22.88 -9.72 21.11
C GLN A 867 -23.82 -9.98 19.92
N LYS A 868 -25.14 -9.87 20.12
CA LYS A 868 -26.13 -10.12 19.07
C LYS A 868 -26.04 -9.11 17.93
N ARG A 869 -25.63 -7.87 18.21
CA ARG A 869 -25.69 -6.79 17.23
C ARG A 869 -24.39 -6.49 16.51
N PHE A 870 -23.25 -6.57 17.19
CA PHE A 870 -21.96 -6.08 16.69
C PHE A 870 -20.82 -7.10 16.74
N SER A 871 -21.06 -8.32 17.23
CA SER A 871 -20.08 -9.41 17.19
C SER A 871 -20.03 -10.11 15.82
N ASN A 872 -19.05 -10.98 15.67
CA ASN A 872 -18.94 -12.01 14.63
C ASN A 872 -18.31 -13.27 15.24
N GLU A 873 -18.03 -14.31 14.46
CA GLU A 873 -17.45 -15.57 14.96
C GLU A 873 -16.13 -15.38 15.74
N LEU A 874 -15.22 -14.53 15.24
CA LEU A 874 -13.96 -14.19 15.90
C LEU A 874 -14.18 -13.62 17.31
N TRP A 875 -15.04 -12.61 17.42
CA TRP A 875 -15.29 -11.92 18.69
C TRP A 875 -16.21 -12.71 19.63
N ASP A 876 -17.11 -13.54 19.10
CA ASP A 876 -17.87 -14.52 19.88
C ASP A 876 -16.93 -15.49 20.60
N TYR A 877 -15.93 -16.02 19.90
CA TYR A 877 -14.94 -16.88 20.52
C TYR A 877 -14.09 -16.13 21.55
N VAL A 878 -13.42 -15.03 21.15
CA VAL A 878 -12.43 -14.35 22.00
C VAL A 878 -13.06 -13.65 23.21
N ILE A 879 -14.22 -12.99 23.04
CA ILE A 879 -14.81 -12.13 24.08
C ILE A 879 -16.02 -12.78 24.76
N TYR A 880 -16.93 -13.43 24.05
CA TYR A 880 -18.25 -13.76 24.58
C TYR A 880 -18.44 -15.21 25.04
N SER A 881 -17.62 -16.16 24.57
CA SER A 881 -17.67 -17.58 24.98
C SER A 881 -16.99 -17.89 26.31
#